data_AF-A0A172QWH6-F1
#
_entry.id   AF-A0A172QWH6-F1
#
_cell.length_a   1.000
_cell.length_b   1.000
_cell.length_c   1.000
_cell.angle_alpha   90.00
_cell.angle_beta   90.00
_cell.angle_gamma   90.00
#
_symmetry.space_group_name_H-M   'P 1'
#
loop_
_entity.id
_entity.type
_entity.pdbx_description
1 polymer ?
#
loop_
_entity_poly.entity_id
_entity_poly.type
_entity_poly.pdbx_seq_one_letter_code
_entity_poly.pdbx_strand_id
1 'polypeptide(L)'
;MFTNLKKKLHRLLAMALSALLVINVVVPVQAKAQETPNDPIPLAEYLEDTYSYAYGGLLDLRLLNEWVRTPDDHNLSVADLPGTDQLWKILANNNQTADTSNIDLTALGLIYLNLGYLPLPLVGEDGLLEFVLGDAQVGALREYAHAPSATQAHGAAGVVSDSGGLELTHPGEGYNAKVDILSLLDLGGINVITENVITEAALELGAVSAVAKAPDMSDVPEGTPPVCDTNLTATPVGDPADDTWVCSGYQVADAQLVLDAPLVGELVTDLQDRLNTILGGLDDTVNSLLATDDSLLGVIYDIPLLGGLLGAIARPTVKVKIPLQNVTQALTGTPIADSNGLVFIDLEKGEITVDLKQLHEGDLNKLDPNTLLVDATQLAKITSALTSALTEGSATNPNGLNARIEEVLKGDDERTGLYATEVTIGLEALIGLLRLDITATLGGLLNPDIEGTSVRSLYESDPYNYYYRKGSLGLIPFTADIAVALLSQVGGVLETVLFGSGPESNGLLGSTVLGGLQTSVVSPLLNILNPVFLQILAPIAKIVINRQKQQPVAHGTVFTVSALELSLLDLGTDGEAIHLPLATASVMAQRTRLIDLNLDVAKIGDGRGLHTGGYVYELRCEAEDDWTLTKEGLSYDALNVGSGFSFADNQLHLTGATGGLADPLRVRPGAECTVTANPALAIHNALRPTPTGNDSTAARTPYTYFLDTDGTDVLVSGDTPVDQPTSMSSTGVTLDENQVKVDATEVGAEWKTHSFTFLVPEDVDSHRVSIVHAYDIDRRDIEITKAVAGASVEDKFAFQYSLDDGTTWINADTTIGHEETLTIKDIPVLNDSLEEDTTVMIREDLGTNPAGPLVSWKLNNADLTNTYGDGYATTASFVSGPVPTVPTPKQQINITNSYAAISVDKHIDGLLDGIGSTTLVPAGNTEMTIRYTVENTGAVDLDTITIYDSSLINDQFALPTGITVDSTTGEVKGCTLTFNEEGVATCEFTVTLKEDFSHYEANEEEATIVATATIDGREVTATATDKHGAMRLPDLVAMLPNTGATTLVWVLGLGGLVALAALANYIRSRRN
;
A
#
# COMPACT_ATOMS: atom_id res chain seq x y z
N MET A 1 50.16 46.79 -42.17
CA MET A 1 50.97 45.90 -43.04
C MET A 1 50.80 44.41 -42.68
N PHE A 2 50.62 44.06 -41.40
CA PHE A 2 50.38 42.67 -40.93
C PHE A 2 49.05 42.02 -41.37
N THR A 3 47.98 42.81 -41.53
CA THR A 3 46.66 42.33 -42.00
C THR A 3 46.66 41.79 -43.43
N ASN A 4 47.52 42.33 -44.30
CA ASN A 4 47.65 41.86 -45.68
C ASN A 4 48.51 40.58 -45.81
N LEU A 5 49.36 40.30 -44.82
CA LEU A 5 50.16 39.07 -44.77
C LEU A 5 49.29 37.88 -44.31
N LYS A 6 48.41 38.09 -43.32
CA LYS A 6 47.44 37.09 -42.80
C LYS A 6 46.47 36.60 -43.89
N LYS A 7 45.98 37.52 -44.74
CA LYS A 7 45.13 37.20 -45.91
C LYS A 7 45.86 36.42 -47.01
N LYS A 8 47.16 36.68 -47.23
CA LYS A 8 47.96 35.94 -48.23
C LYS A 8 48.34 34.54 -47.74
N LEU A 9 48.58 34.36 -46.44
CA LEU A 9 48.88 33.07 -45.84
C LEU A 9 47.66 32.13 -45.86
N HIS A 10 46.47 32.63 -45.56
CA HIS A 10 45.22 31.85 -45.64
C HIS A 10 44.90 31.37 -47.07
N ARG A 11 45.17 32.19 -48.09
CA ARG A 11 44.98 31.78 -49.49
C ARG A 11 45.98 30.72 -49.95
N LEU A 12 47.21 30.73 -49.43
CA LEU A 12 48.21 29.69 -49.70
C LEU A 12 47.88 28.38 -48.97
N LEU A 13 47.38 28.44 -47.74
CA LEU A 13 46.96 27.27 -46.96
C LEU A 13 45.73 26.59 -47.58
N ALA A 14 44.73 27.37 -48.00
CA ALA A 14 43.54 26.86 -48.68
C ALA A 14 43.88 26.23 -50.04
N MET A 15 44.81 26.83 -50.80
CA MET A 15 45.25 26.28 -52.08
C MET A 15 46.09 25.00 -51.90
N ALA A 16 46.85 24.87 -50.81
CA ALA A 16 47.58 23.65 -50.46
C ALA A 16 46.63 22.52 -50.01
N LEU A 17 45.59 22.82 -49.22
CA LEU A 17 44.58 21.83 -48.82
C LEU A 17 43.74 21.36 -50.01
N SER A 18 43.33 22.25 -50.91
CA SER A 18 42.61 21.84 -52.14
C SER A 18 43.49 21.02 -53.08
N ALA A 19 44.79 21.30 -53.17
CA ALA A 19 45.72 20.48 -53.95
C ALA A 19 45.92 19.08 -53.32
N LEU A 20 45.95 18.97 -51.99
CA LEU A 20 46.05 17.68 -51.28
C LEU A 20 44.78 16.81 -51.44
N LEU A 21 43.60 17.42 -51.51
CA LEU A 21 42.32 16.74 -51.77
C LEU A 21 42.19 16.21 -53.21
N VAL A 22 42.75 16.90 -54.21
CA VAL A 22 42.71 16.47 -55.62
C VAL A 22 43.68 15.31 -55.90
N ILE A 23 44.69 15.08 -55.05
CA ILE A 23 45.70 14.02 -55.25
C ILE A 23 45.38 12.73 -54.47
N ASN A 24 44.24 12.64 -53.77
CA ASN A 24 43.76 11.41 -53.12
C ASN A 24 44.73 10.82 -52.07
N VAL A 25 45.51 11.67 -51.38
CA VAL A 25 46.50 11.24 -50.36
C VAL A 25 45.91 11.18 -48.94
N VAL A 26 44.69 11.69 -48.72
CA VAL A 26 43.96 11.54 -47.46
C VAL A 26 42.57 11.00 -47.78
N VAL A 27 42.33 9.73 -47.46
CA VAL A 27 40.98 9.14 -47.50
C VAL A 27 40.33 9.48 -46.16
N PRO A 28 39.16 10.16 -46.12
CA PRO A 28 38.41 10.25 -44.88
C PRO A 28 37.98 8.84 -44.50
N VAL A 29 38.33 8.43 -43.28
CA VAL A 29 37.71 7.28 -42.64
C VAL A 29 36.21 7.55 -42.67
N GLN A 30 35.44 6.70 -43.36
CA GLN A 30 34.00 6.70 -43.21
C GLN A 30 33.70 6.32 -41.77
N ALA A 31 33.53 7.32 -40.90
CA ALA A 31 32.67 7.19 -39.75
C ALA A 31 31.29 6.87 -40.32
N LYS A 32 30.79 5.67 -40.05
CA LYS A 32 29.38 5.36 -40.27
C LYS A 32 28.58 6.38 -39.47
N ALA A 33 27.93 7.30 -40.17
CA ALA A 33 26.81 8.03 -39.60
C ALA A 33 25.81 6.98 -39.11
N GLN A 34 25.63 6.94 -37.79
CA GLN A 34 24.52 6.24 -37.17
C GLN A 34 23.27 7.04 -37.56
N GLU A 35 22.27 6.38 -38.12
CA GLU A 35 20.98 7.00 -38.43
C GLU A 35 20.38 7.52 -37.11
N THR A 36 20.33 8.84 -36.93
CA THR A 36 19.54 9.50 -35.87
C THR A 36 18.21 9.97 -36.46
N PRO A 37 17.06 9.74 -35.80
CA PRO A 37 15.77 10.26 -36.25
C PRO A 37 15.78 11.79 -36.14
N ASN A 38 15.62 12.46 -37.28
CA ASN A 38 15.70 13.92 -37.44
C ASN A 38 14.37 14.66 -37.17
N ASP A 39 13.60 14.25 -36.15
CA ASP A 39 12.45 15.02 -35.66
C ASP A 39 12.45 14.99 -34.13
N PRO A 40 12.14 16.11 -33.44
CA PRO A 40 11.98 16.10 -31.99
C PRO A 40 10.75 15.29 -31.63
N ILE A 41 10.97 14.03 -31.27
CA ILE A 41 9.97 13.20 -30.64
C ILE A 41 9.62 13.87 -29.30
N PRO A 42 8.36 14.27 -29.04
CA PRO A 42 7.95 14.79 -27.74
C PRO A 42 8.43 13.85 -26.62
N LEU A 43 8.85 14.39 -25.47
CA LEU A 43 9.37 13.57 -24.36
C LEU A 43 8.43 12.40 -23.98
N ALA A 44 7.11 12.61 -24.11
CA ALA A 44 6.11 11.57 -23.88
C ALA A 44 6.18 10.40 -24.89
N GLU A 45 6.51 10.67 -26.15
CA GLU A 45 6.69 9.65 -27.20
C GLU A 45 8.10 9.02 -27.11
N TYR A 46 9.12 9.78 -26.68
CA TYR A 46 10.46 9.22 -26.43
C TYR A 46 10.46 8.18 -25.30
N LEU A 47 9.59 8.41 -24.30
CA LEU A 47 9.45 7.57 -23.12
C LEU A 47 8.26 6.59 -23.19
N GLU A 48 7.63 6.42 -24.35
CA GLU A 48 6.40 5.62 -24.50
C GLU A 48 6.57 4.19 -23.98
N ASP A 49 7.69 3.52 -24.30
CA ASP A 49 8.02 2.16 -23.86
C ASP A 49 9.04 2.11 -22.71
N THR A 50 9.14 3.18 -21.91
CA THR A 50 10.20 3.33 -20.90
C THR A 50 9.63 3.28 -19.48
N TYR A 51 10.12 2.35 -18.67
CA TYR A 51 9.75 2.17 -17.27
C TYR A 51 10.59 3.01 -16.30
N SER A 52 11.84 3.30 -16.65
CA SER A 52 12.70 4.22 -15.90
C SER A 52 13.61 5.03 -16.82
N TYR A 53 13.88 6.26 -16.44
CA TYR A 53 14.67 7.23 -17.19
C TYR A 53 15.48 8.10 -16.23
N ALA A 54 16.74 8.33 -16.59
CA ALA A 54 17.61 9.28 -15.91
C ALA A 54 18.25 10.21 -16.95
N TYR A 55 18.45 11.46 -16.56
CA TYR A 55 19.06 12.50 -17.38
C TYR A 55 19.92 13.43 -16.55
N GLY A 56 21.08 13.79 -17.09
CA GLY A 56 21.92 14.87 -16.60
C GLY A 56 22.44 15.68 -17.78
N GLY A 57 22.17 16.99 -17.80
CA GLY A 57 22.67 17.89 -18.84
C GLY A 57 23.04 19.25 -18.25
N LEU A 58 24.23 19.77 -18.53
CA LEU A 58 24.60 21.13 -18.08
C LEU A 58 23.81 22.20 -18.83
N LEU A 59 23.56 21.98 -20.11
CA LEU A 59 22.77 22.83 -21.00
C LEU A 59 21.72 21.95 -21.67
N ASP A 60 20.45 22.08 -21.27
CA ASP A 60 19.37 21.33 -21.92
C ASP A 60 18.88 22.08 -23.16
N LEU A 61 19.57 21.87 -24.28
CA LEU A 61 19.24 22.51 -25.56
C LEU A 61 17.97 21.92 -26.21
N ARG A 62 17.40 20.83 -25.69
CA ARG A 62 16.15 20.24 -26.21
C ARG A 62 14.99 21.23 -26.15
N LEU A 63 15.04 22.15 -25.18
CA LEU A 63 14.04 23.21 -24.98
C LEU A 63 14.21 24.41 -25.93
N LEU A 64 15.33 24.49 -26.67
CA LEU A 64 15.63 25.58 -27.61
C LEU A 64 15.41 25.21 -29.09
N ASN A 65 15.04 23.95 -29.36
CA ASN A 65 15.05 23.36 -30.69
C ASN A 65 14.12 24.05 -31.71
N GLU A 66 13.03 24.68 -31.27
CA GLU A 66 12.12 25.41 -32.17
C GLU A 66 12.76 26.64 -32.83
N TRP A 67 13.85 27.14 -32.26
CA TRP A 67 14.48 28.40 -32.68
C TRP A 67 15.85 28.21 -33.34
N VAL A 68 16.52 27.06 -33.17
CA VAL A 68 17.84 26.80 -33.76
C VAL A 68 17.70 26.38 -35.23
N ARG A 69 18.07 27.25 -36.18
CA ARG A 69 18.20 26.90 -37.61
C ARG A 69 19.67 26.81 -38.02
N THR A 70 20.10 25.72 -38.62
CA THR A 70 21.45 25.62 -39.20
C THR A 70 21.52 26.27 -40.59
N PRO A 71 22.35 27.28 -40.82
CA PRO A 71 22.72 27.72 -42.16
C PRO A 71 23.98 26.97 -42.60
N ASP A 72 23.81 25.99 -43.49
CA ASP A 72 24.85 25.24 -44.20
C ASP A 72 25.72 24.24 -43.40
N ASP A 73 26.15 23.20 -44.13
CA ASP A 73 26.56 21.83 -43.78
C ASP A 73 27.84 21.65 -42.89
N HIS A 74 28.17 22.60 -42.00
CA HIS A 74 29.39 22.51 -41.18
C HIS A 74 29.30 23.04 -39.73
N ASN A 75 28.12 23.30 -39.18
CA ASN A 75 27.97 23.72 -37.79
C ASN A 75 27.21 22.66 -36.98
N LEU A 76 27.70 22.36 -35.76
CA LEU A 76 27.09 21.41 -34.83
C LEU A 76 25.57 21.64 -34.74
N SER A 77 24.80 20.57 -34.90
CA SER A 77 23.34 20.62 -34.78
C SER A 77 22.93 20.38 -33.31
N VAL A 78 21.67 20.63 -32.96
CA VAL A 78 21.09 20.30 -31.64
C VAL A 78 21.38 18.85 -31.21
N ALA A 79 21.68 17.95 -32.17
CA ALA A 79 22.10 16.57 -31.92
C ALA A 79 23.47 16.40 -31.25
N ASP A 80 24.30 17.45 -31.12
CA ASP A 80 25.69 17.33 -30.66
C ASP A 80 25.91 17.72 -29.18
N LEU A 81 24.87 18.17 -28.46
CA LEU A 81 24.87 18.35 -26.99
C LEU A 81 23.56 17.89 -26.33
N PRO A 82 23.20 16.60 -26.42
CA PRO A 82 21.96 16.11 -25.83
C PRO A 82 21.97 16.05 -24.28
N GLY A 83 23.11 16.28 -23.63
CA GLY A 83 23.34 15.82 -22.25
C GLY A 83 23.60 14.32 -22.23
N THR A 84 23.62 13.71 -21.04
CA THR A 84 23.71 12.27 -20.86
C THR A 84 22.36 11.74 -20.38
N ASP A 85 21.82 10.73 -21.07
CA ASP A 85 20.56 10.09 -20.71
C ASP A 85 20.69 8.56 -20.70
N GLN A 86 19.88 7.91 -19.86
CA GLN A 86 19.80 6.45 -19.78
C GLN A 86 18.34 6.02 -19.62
N LEU A 87 17.92 5.04 -20.43
CA LEU A 87 16.56 4.53 -20.49
C LEU A 87 16.48 3.07 -20.09
N TRP A 88 15.36 2.70 -19.47
CA TRP A 88 15.04 1.34 -19.07
C TRP A 88 13.70 0.87 -19.64
N LYS A 89 13.70 -0.18 -20.46
CA LYS A 89 12.52 -0.59 -21.28
C LYS A 89 11.94 -1.98 -20.96
N ILE A 90 12.46 -2.70 -19.97
CA ILE A 90 11.98 -4.04 -19.58
C ILE A 90 11.78 -4.12 -18.07
N LEU A 91 11.00 -5.06 -17.53
CA LEU A 91 10.81 -5.16 -16.08
C LEU A 91 12.01 -5.81 -15.35
N ALA A 92 12.72 -6.74 -16.01
CA ALA A 92 13.82 -7.49 -15.40
C ALA A 92 15.09 -6.66 -15.21
N ASN A 93 15.69 -6.68 -14.01
CA ASN A 93 16.95 -6.00 -13.67
C ASN A 93 18.15 -6.59 -14.47
N ASN A 94 18.99 -5.71 -15.00
CA ASN A 94 20.24 -6.05 -15.70
C ASN A 94 21.47 -5.30 -15.16
N ASN A 95 21.32 -4.51 -14.09
CA ASN A 95 22.37 -3.74 -13.41
C ASN A 95 23.24 -2.91 -14.37
N GLN A 96 22.62 -2.21 -15.34
CA GLN A 96 23.35 -1.29 -16.20
C GLN A 96 24.19 -0.30 -15.38
N THR A 97 25.43 -0.08 -15.83
CA THR A 97 26.31 0.94 -15.26
C THR A 97 25.84 2.32 -15.67
N ALA A 98 26.12 3.33 -14.84
CA ALA A 98 25.80 4.71 -15.15
C ALA A 98 26.47 5.17 -16.46
N ASP A 99 25.73 5.95 -17.24
CA ASP A 99 26.27 6.72 -18.34
C ASP A 99 26.80 8.05 -17.79
N THR A 100 28.02 8.40 -18.19
CA THR A 100 28.68 9.63 -17.74
C THR A 100 29.36 10.32 -18.90
N SER A 101 29.28 11.65 -18.94
CA SER A 101 30.00 12.49 -19.90
C SER A 101 30.80 13.57 -19.18
N ASN A 102 31.98 13.89 -19.71
CA ASN A 102 32.73 15.07 -19.33
C ASN A 102 32.54 16.12 -20.42
N ILE A 103 32.22 17.35 -20.03
CA ILE A 103 31.95 18.42 -20.98
C ILE A 103 33.26 19.02 -21.48
N ASP A 104 33.47 19.00 -22.80
CA ASP A 104 34.56 19.73 -23.45
C ASP A 104 34.13 21.18 -23.73
N LEU A 105 34.65 22.10 -22.93
CA LEU A 105 34.40 23.55 -23.07
C LEU A 105 34.85 24.09 -24.44
N THR A 106 35.81 23.43 -25.09
CA THR A 106 36.26 23.77 -26.45
C THR A 106 35.20 23.44 -27.49
N ALA A 107 34.42 22.37 -27.28
CA ALA A 107 33.32 21.98 -28.16
C ALA A 107 32.11 22.92 -28.00
N LEU A 108 31.83 23.37 -26.77
CA LEU A 108 30.78 24.35 -26.46
C LEU A 108 31.00 25.71 -27.15
N GLY A 109 32.26 26.17 -27.22
CA GLY A 109 32.62 27.43 -27.92
C GLY A 109 32.42 27.40 -29.44
N LEU A 110 32.11 26.24 -30.03
CA LEU A 110 31.83 26.09 -31.46
C LEU A 110 30.34 26.18 -31.79
N ILE A 111 29.47 26.29 -30.78
CA ILE A 111 28.02 26.28 -30.94
C ILE A 111 27.52 27.70 -31.10
N TYR A 112 26.70 27.92 -32.13
CA TYR A 112 26.06 29.19 -32.41
C TYR A 112 24.54 29.06 -32.26
N LEU A 113 23.96 29.92 -31.42
CA LEU A 113 22.51 30.13 -31.36
C LEU A 113 22.11 30.98 -32.56
N ASN A 114 21.28 30.43 -33.45
CA ASN A 114 20.72 31.20 -34.56
C ASN A 114 19.32 31.71 -34.20
N LEU A 115 19.23 32.93 -33.68
CA LEU A 115 17.95 33.58 -33.33
C LEU A 115 17.28 34.24 -34.55
N GLY A 116 17.21 33.52 -35.67
CA GLY A 116 16.58 33.96 -36.92
C GLY A 116 17.50 34.72 -37.89
N TYR A 117 18.14 35.81 -37.46
CA TYR A 117 19.04 36.63 -38.31
C TYR A 117 20.43 36.91 -37.70
N LEU A 118 20.63 36.57 -36.42
CA LEU A 118 21.87 36.83 -35.70
C LEU A 118 22.43 35.48 -35.18
N PRO A 119 23.56 35.00 -35.73
CA PRO A 119 24.29 33.90 -35.13
C PRO A 119 25.10 34.42 -33.95
N LEU A 120 24.73 34.04 -32.73
CA LEU A 120 25.45 34.36 -31.50
C LEU A 120 26.25 33.12 -31.06
N PRO A 121 27.56 33.22 -30.80
CA PRO A 121 28.27 32.17 -30.09
C PRO A 121 27.55 31.89 -28.75
N LEU A 122 27.28 30.62 -28.43
CA LEU A 122 26.71 30.27 -27.13
C LEU A 122 27.75 30.53 -26.02
N VAL A 123 29.01 30.26 -26.31
CA VAL A 123 30.12 30.33 -25.37
C VAL A 123 31.33 31.02 -26.00
N GLY A 124 32.01 31.92 -25.27
CA GLY A 124 33.29 32.55 -25.66
C GLY A 124 33.26 34.08 -25.70
N GLU A 125 34.34 34.69 -26.19
CA GLU A 125 34.47 36.15 -26.40
C GLU A 125 33.36 36.61 -27.37
N ASP A 126 32.53 37.57 -26.95
CA ASP A 126 31.30 38.03 -27.63
C ASP A 126 30.14 36.98 -27.71
N GLY A 127 30.18 35.92 -26.88
CA GLY A 127 29.12 34.91 -26.76
C GLY A 127 28.12 35.17 -25.63
N LEU A 128 27.02 34.41 -25.57
CA LEU A 128 26.01 34.54 -24.52
C LEU A 128 26.55 34.20 -23.13
N LEU A 129 27.42 33.19 -23.05
CA LEU A 129 28.11 32.77 -21.83
C LEU A 129 29.62 32.97 -22.02
N GLU A 130 30.22 33.94 -21.34
CA GLU A 130 31.66 34.13 -21.33
C GLU A 130 32.27 33.36 -20.14
N PHE A 131 32.87 32.21 -20.40
CA PHE A 131 33.63 31.49 -19.38
C PHE A 131 35.05 32.05 -19.31
N VAL A 132 35.34 32.82 -18.25
CA VAL A 132 36.71 33.23 -17.93
C VAL A 132 37.39 32.10 -17.16
N LEU A 133 37.92 31.12 -17.89
CA LEU A 133 38.70 30.04 -17.28
C LEU A 133 40.15 30.51 -17.08
N GLY A 134 40.52 30.84 -15.84
CA GLY A 134 41.92 30.83 -15.45
C GLY A 134 42.48 29.40 -15.47
N ASP A 135 43.81 29.24 -15.42
CA ASP A 135 44.52 27.94 -15.38
C ASP A 135 44.15 27.04 -14.16
N ALA A 136 43.21 27.48 -13.32
CA ALA A 136 42.67 26.73 -12.20
C ALA A 136 41.59 25.75 -12.69
N GLN A 137 41.83 24.45 -12.45
CA GLN A 137 40.88 23.39 -12.67
C GLN A 137 39.68 23.57 -11.73
N VAL A 138 38.68 24.35 -12.15
CA VAL A 138 37.32 24.23 -11.63
C VAL A 138 36.92 22.76 -11.83
N GLY A 139 36.40 22.09 -10.79
CA GLY A 139 36.06 20.66 -10.83
C GLY A 139 35.36 20.30 -12.14
N ALA A 140 35.78 19.18 -12.76
CA ALA A 140 35.30 18.79 -14.07
C ALA A 140 33.77 18.79 -14.10
N LEU A 141 33.18 19.62 -14.96
CA LEU A 141 31.74 19.63 -15.21
C LEU A 141 31.35 18.27 -15.79
N ARG A 142 30.47 17.58 -15.09
CA ARG A 142 30.08 16.20 -15.37
C ARG A 142 28.58 16.12 -15.57
N GLU A 143 28.20 15.18 -16.42
CA GLU A 143 26.84 14.75 -16.65
C GLU A 143 26.75 13.28 -16.26
N TYR A 144 25.70 12.93 -15.53
CA TYR A 144 25.49 11.61 -14.97
C TYR A 144 24.05 11.18 -15.18
N ALA A 145 23.84 10.00 -15.74
CA ALA A 145 22.54 9.36 -15.84
C ALA A 145 22.66 7.87 -15.48
N HIS A 146 21.82 7.41 -14.56
CA HIS A 146 21.82 6.03 -14.12
C HIS A 146 20.39 5.55 -13.87
N ALA A 147 19.89 4.68 -14.72
CA ALA A 147 18.61 4.00 -14.59
C ALA A 147 18.85 2.47 -14.62
N PRO A 148 19.36 1.87 -13.52
CA PRO A 148 19.76 0.47 -13.49
C PRO A 148 18.60 -0.53 -13.43
N SER A 149 17.37 -0.08 -13.18
CA SER A 149 16.18 -0.93 -13.10
C SER A 149 14.92 -0.11 -13.41
N ALA A 150 13.77 -0.78 -13.53
CA ALA A 150 12.48 -0.10 -13.69
C ALA A 150 12.12 0.80 -12.50
N THR A 151 12.74 0.59 -11.32
CA THR A 151 12.39 1.23 -10.05
C THR A 151 13.44 2.18 -9.50
N GLN A 152 14.56 2.36 -10.20
CA GLN A 152 15.66 3.22 -9.77
C GLN A 152 16.11 4.11 -10.91
N ALA A 153 16.21 5.40 -10.63
CA ALA A 153 16.75 6.40 -11.54
C ALA A 153 17.55 7.45 -10.76
N HIS A 154 18.67 7.89 -11.31
CA HIS A 154 19.52 8.92 -10.75
C HIS A 154 20.13 9.75 -11.87
N GLY A 155 19.73 11.01 -11.98
CA GLY A 155 20.28 12.00 -12.89
C GLY A 155 21.01 13.10 -12.12
N ALA A 156 22.17 13.54 -12.61
CA ALA A 156 22.89 14.66 -12.03
C ALA A 156 23.71 15.41 -13.08
N ALA A 157 23.90 16.71 -12.88
CA ALA A 157 24.70 17.55 -13.77
C ALA A 157 25.40 18.69 -13.01
N GLY A 158 26.58 19.09 -13.49
CA GLY A 158 27.37 20.21 -12.95
C GLY A 158 28.63 19.75 -12.22
N VAL A 159 28.93 20.37 -11.07
CA VAL A 159 30.03 19.93 -10.18
C VAL A 159 29.54 18.77 -9.33
N VAL A 160 29.60 17.58 -9.92
CA VAL A 160 29.11 16.34 -9.32
C VAL A 160 30.20 15.26 -9.27
N SER A 161 30.12 14.38 -8.27
CA SER A 161 31.03 13.26 -8.06
C SER A 161 30.93 12.20 -9.16
N ASP A 162 31.86 11.25 -9.16
CA ASP A 162 31.78 10.03 -10.00
C ASP A 162 30.49 9.22 -9.75
N SER A 163 29.85 9.40 -8.59
CA SER A 163 28.60 8.73 -8.21
C SER A 163 27.35 9.59 -8.42
N GLY A 164 27.48 10.75 -9.08
CA GLY A 164 26.37 11.69 -9.32
C GLY A 164 25.95 12.53 -8.10
N GLY A 165 26.77 12.59 -7.04
CA GLY A 165 26.48 13.42 -5.85
C GLY A 165 26.96 14.86 -6.01
N LEU A 166 26.33 15.82 -5.33
CA LEU A 166 26.74 17.23 -5.40
C LEU A 166 28.05 17.48 -4.62
N GLU A 167 29.04 18.14 -5.23
CA GLU A 167 30.41 18.28 -4.66
C GLU A 167 30.89 19.72 -4.39
N LEU A 168 30.01 20.72 -4.29
CA LEU A 168 30.40 22.15 -4.15
C LEU A 168 31.08 22.54 -2.80
N THR A 169 31.60 21.58 -2.04
CA THR A 169 32.30 21.80 -0.77
C THR A 169 33.67 22.46 -0.92
N HIS A 170 34.22 22.54 -2.13
CA HIS A 170 35.47 23.23 -2.43
C HIS A 170 35.32 23.99 -3.76
N PRO A 171 34.79 25.23 -3.76
CA PRO A 171 35.05 26.10 -4.90
C PRO A 171 36.57 26.16 -5.04
N GLY A 172 37.11 25.65 -6.15
CA GLY A 172 38.49 25.97 -6.51
C GLY A 172 38.64 27.49 -6.57
N GLU A 173 39.86 28.00 -6.44
CA GLU A 173 40.17 29.40 -6.78
C GLU A 173 39.95 29.60 -8.29
N GLY A 174 38.68 29.70 -8.70
CA GLY A 174 38.23 29.87 -10.07
C GLY A 174 37.31 31.08 -10.17
N TYR A 175 37.29 31.71 -11.34
CA TYR A 175 36.43 32.85 -11.60
C TYR A 175 35.00 32.40 -11.87
N ASN A 176 34.03 33.26 -11.55
CA ASN A 176 32.63 33.07 -11.91
C ASN A 176 32.45 33.16 -13.44
N ALA A 177 31.47 32.44 -13.99
CA ALA A 177 31.06 32.56 -15.37
C ALA A 177 30.32 33.88 -15.57
N LYS A 178 30.59 34.62 -16.64
CA LYS A 178 29.96 35.91 -16.91
C LYS A 178 28.86 35.77 -17.96
N VAL A 179 27.69 36.34 -17.68
CA VAL A 179 26.60 36.50 -18.63
C VAL A 179 26.43 38.00 -18.90
N ASP A 180 26.63 38.42 -20.15
CA ASP A 180 26.49 39.82 -20.54
C ASP A 180 25.00 40.21 -20.64
N ILE A 181 24.56 41.07 -19.72
CA ILE A 181 23.17 41.54 -19.61
C ILE A 181 22.89 42.63 -20.66
N LEU A 182 23.88 43.44 -21.03
CA LEU A 182 23.70 44.49 -22.03
C LEU A 182 23.41 43.86 -23.40
N SER A 183 24.15 42.81 -23.74
CA SER A 183 23.89 42.01 -24.94
C SER A 183 22.46 41.41 -24.94
N LEU A 184 21.95 40.96 -23.79
CA LEU A 184 20.57 40.47 -23.66
C LEU A 184 19.52 41.57 -23.85
N LEU A 185 19.76 42.76 -23.33
CA LEU A 185 18.85 43.91 -23.45
C LEU A 185 18.79 44.45 -24.89
N ASP A 186 19.93 44.49 -25.58
CA ASP A 186 20.00 44.87 -26.99
C ASP A 186 19.21 43.90 -27.88
N LEU A 187 19.26 42.59 -27.58
CA LEU A 187 18.45 41.58 -28.27
C LEU A 187 16.95 41.79 -28.04
N GLY A 188 16.56 42.23 -26.85
CA GLY A 188 15.18 42.61 -26.52
C GLY A 188 14.70 43.93 -27.16
N GLY A 189 15.56 44.62 -27.93
CA GLY A 189 15.25 45.89 -28.58
C GLY A 189 15.29 47.13 -27.67
N ILE A 190 15.90 47.02 -26.49
CA ILE A 190 16.00 48.09 -25.50
C ILE A 190 17.35 48.81 -25.64
N ASN A 191 17.51 49.62 -26.69
CA ASN A 191 18.75 50.38 -26.98
C ASN A 191 18.91 51.67 -26.13
N VAL A 192 18.51 51.68 -24.86
CA VAL A 192 18.38 52.93 -24.08
C VAL A 192 19.52 53.16 -23.09
N ILE A 193 20.42 52.20 -22.90
CA ILE A 193 21.59 52.39 -22.04
C ILE A 193 22.64 53.19 -22.82
N THR A 194 22.73 54.49 -22.53
CA THR A 194 23.81 55.33 -23.08
C THR A 194 25.14 54.83 -22.54
N GLU A 195 26.09 54.52 -23.44
CA GLU A 195 27.49 54.09 -23.18
C GLU A 195 28.25 54.97 -22.15
N ASN A 196 27.70 56.11 -21.75
CA ASN A 196 28.29 57.04 -20.79
C ASN A 196 27.79 56.83 -19.34
N VAL A 197 26.80 55.97 -19.09
CA VAL A 197 26.21 55.75 -17.75
C VAL A 197 26.60 54.37 -17.20
N ILE A 198 26.39 53.33 -18.00
CA ILE A 198 26.85 51.96 -17.72
C ILE A 198 27.53 51.44 -18.99
N THR A 199 28.77 50.98 -18.86
CA THR A 199 29.59 50.46 -19.97
C THR A 199 29.62 48.94 -20.02
N GLU A 200 29.43 48.28 -18.88
CA GLU A 200 29.38 46.83 -18.75
C GLU A 200 28.32 46.47 -17.70
N ALA A 201 27.52 45.43 -17.96
CA ALA A 201 26.64 44.82 -16.97
C ALA A 201 26.69 43.31 -17.12
N ALA A 202 27.24 42.62 -16.13
CA ALA A 202 27.43 41.19 -16.15
C ALA A 202 26.78 40.51 -14.94
N LEU A 203 26.09 39.40 -15.18
CA LEU A 203 25.73 38.45 -14.13
C LEU A 203 26.86 37.43 -14.02
N GLU A 204 27.55 37.45 -12.90
CA GLU A 204 28.60 36.49 -12.57
C GLU A 204 28.02 35.33 -11.77
N LEU A 205 28.10 34.12 -12.31
CA LEU A 205 27.59 32.88 -11.72
C LEU A 205 28.72 31.96 -11.30
N GLY A 206 28.72 31.56 -10.04
CA GLY A 206 29.59 30.50 -9.56
C GLY A 206 29.17 29.13 -10.10
N ALA A 207 29.90 28.09 -9.68
CA ALA A 207 29.59 26.73 -10.09
C ALA A 207 28.16 26.32 -9.69
N VAL A 208 27.45 25.68 -10.63
CA VAL A 208 26.07 25.20 -10.45
C VAL A 208 26.01 23.67 -10.55
N SER A 209 25.07 23.05 -9.84
CA SER A 209 24.80 21.63 -9.94
C SER A 209 23.36 21.30 -9.58
N ALA A 210 22.83 20.22 -10.15
CA ALA A 210 21.52 19.68 -9.83
C ALA A 210 21.55 18.16 -9.81
N VAL A 211 20.68 17.58 -8.97
CA VAL A 211 20.50 16.14 -8.82
C VAL A 211 19.02 15.82 -8.69
N ALA A 212 18.60 14.79 -9.39
CA ALA A 212 17.28 14.18 -9.26
C ALA A 212 17.47 12.68 -9.07
N LYS A 213 16.80 12.09 -8.08
CA LYS A 213 16.92 10.66 -7.79
C LYS A 213 15.57 10.09 -7.40
N ALA A 214 15.15 9.02 -8.07
CA ALA A 214 14.09 8.16 -7.56
C ALA A 214 14.70 7.23 -6.49
N PRO A 215 14.31 7.36 -5.21
CA PRO A 215 14.89 6.55 -4.15
C PRO A 215 14.53 5.07 -4.33
N ASP A 216 15.46 4.20 -3.97
CA ASP A 216 15.21 2.77 -3.94
C ASP A 216 14.20 2.43 -2.83
N MET A 217 13.06 1.89 -3.23
CA MET A 217 11.95 1.54 -2.34
C MET A 217 12.04 0.11 -1.81
N SER A 218 12.98 -0.70 -2.30
CA SER A 218 13.06 -2.14 -2.00
C SER A 218 13.34 -2.45 -0.51
N ASP A 219 14.00 -1.53 0.20
CA ASP A 219 14.45 -1.73 1.59
C ASP A 219 13.68 -0.89 2.64
N VAL A 220 12.64 -0.15 2.26
CA VAL A 220 11.96 0.81 3.17
C VAL A 220 10.86 0.12 4.00
N PRO A 221 10.93 0.10 5.34
CA PRO A 221 9.89 -0.47 6.19
C PRO A 221 8.52 0.20 6.02
N GLU A 222 7.46 -0.59 6.10
CA GLU A 222 6.07 -0.15 5.95
C GLU A 222 5.74 1.09 6.80
N GLY A 223 5.09 2.09 6.19
CA GLY A 223 4.69 3.34 6.85
C GLY A 223 5.80 4.38 7.06
N THR A 224 7.03 4.10 6.62
CA THR A 224 8.13 5.06 6.69
C THR A 224 8.35 5.70 5.31
N PRO A 225 8.26 7.03 5.15
CA PRO A 225 8.62 7.68 3.90
C PRO A 225 10.09 7.40 3.58
N PRO A 226 10.45 7.03 2.33
CA PRO A 226 11.85 6.88 1.93
C PRO A 226 12.60 8.18 2.21
N VAL A 227 13.71 8.12 2.93
CA VAL A 227 14.49 9.32 3.23
C VAL A 227 15.46 9.58 2.08
N CYS A 228 15.42 10.79 1.52
CA CYS A 228 16.42 11.21 0.55
C CYS A 228 17.81 11.18 1.16
N ASP A 229 18.79 10.66 0.40
CA ASP A 229 20.17 10.57 0.86
C ASP A 229 20.68 11.96 1.24
N THR A 230 21.01 12.13 2.52
CA THR A 230 21.52 13.38 3.07
C THR A 230 22.82 13.83 2.42
N ASN A 231 23.59 12.90 1.85
CA ASN A 231 24.82 13.20 1.11
C ASN A 231 24.56 13.88 -0.23
N LEU A 232 23.35 13.76 -0.79
CA LEU A 232 22.95 14.45 -2.02
C LEU A 232 22.42 15.87 -1.73
N THR A 233 22.28 16.26 -0.46
CA THR A 233 21.58 17.50 -0.03
C THR A 233 20.18 17.66 -0.64
N ALA A 234 19.58 16.56 -1.09
CA ALA A 234 18.32 16.54 -1.81
C ALA A 234 17.12 16.48 -0.86
N THR A 235 16.06 17.22 -1.17
CA THR A 235 14.78 17.20 -0.46
C THR A 235 13.76 16.32 -1.20
N PRO A 236 12.86 15.66 -0.49
CA PRO A 236 11.79 14.91 -1.13
C PRO A 236 10.76 15.83 -1.78
N VAL A 237 10.28 15.45 -2.96
CA VAL A 237 9.22 16.11 -3.73
C VAL A 237 8.21 15.05 -4.15
N GLY A 238 6.91 15.37 -4.11
CA GLY A 238 5.82 14.46 -4.49
C GLY A 238 5.15 13.75 -3.32
N ASP A 239 4.26 12.81 -3.62
CA ASP A 239 3.55 11.99 -2.62
C ASP A 239 4.29 10.67 -2.38
N PRO A 240 4.68 10.32 -1.14
CA PRO A 240 5.29 9.02 -0.81
C PRO A 240 4.36 7.82 -1.07
N ALA A 241 3.17 7.98 -1.63
CA ALA A 241 2.29 6.92 -2.12
C ALA A 241 2.34 6.67 -3.65
N ASP A 242 2.89 7.56 -4.48
CA ASP A 242 2.85 7.44 -5.95
C ASP A 242 4.18 7.74 -6.68
N ASP A 243 4.22 7.51 -7.99
CA ASP A 243 5.40 7.69 -8.86
C ASP A 243 5.97 9.12 -8.90
N THR A 244 5.36 10.09 -8.21
CA THR A 244 5.87 11.46 -8.11
C THR A 244 6.93 11.65 -7.02
N TRP A 245 7.12 10.67 -6.11
CA TRP A 245 8.13 10.78 -5.03
C TRP A 245 9.55 10.63 -5.53
N VAL A 246 10.28 11.73 -5.47
CA VAL A 246 11.66 11.85 -5.94
C VAL A 246 12.45 12.73 -4.98
N CYS A 247 13.75 12.54 -4.97
CA CYS A 247 14.70 13.38 -4.27
C CYS A 247 15.26 14.42 -5.25
N SER A 248 15.08 15.69 -4.91
CA SER A 248 15.53 16.84 -5.70
C SER A 248 16.57 17.64 -4.94
N GLY A 249 17.72 17.92 -5.56
CA GLY A 249 18.74 18.78 -4.99
C GLY A 249 19.30 19.73 -6.04
N TYR A 250 19.72 20.91 -5.61
CA TYR A 250 20.41 21.86 -6.45
C TYR A 250 21.39 22.67 -5.60
N GLN A 251 22.44 23.18 -6.24
CA GLN A 251 23.40 24.05 -5.58
C GLN A 251 23.94 25.11 -6.55
N VAL A 252 24.12 26.33 -6.04
CA VAL A 252 24.68 27.52 -6.70
C VAL A 252 25.74 28.10 -5.77
N ALA A 253 27.01 28.08 -6.19
CA ALA A 253 28.13 28.50 -5.35
C ALA A 253 28.09 29.99 -5.00
N ASP A 254 27.81 30.81 -6.01
CA ASP A 254 27.83 32.26 -5.94
C ASP A 254 26.98 32.87 -7.06
N ALA A 255 26.48 34.08 -6.85
CA ALA A 255 25.80 34.87 -7.88
C ALA A 255 25.97 36.37 -7.57
N GLN A 256 26.59 37.10 -8.47
CA GLN A 256 26.85 38.54 -8.33
C GLN A 256 26.44 39.29 -9.59
N LEU A 257 25.90 40.48 -9.41
CA LEU A 257 25.72 41.43 -10.51
C LEU A 257 26.85 42.45 -10.45
N VAL A 258 27.63 42.56 -11.51
CA VAL A 258 28.73 43.53 -11.62
C VAL A 258 28.38 44.55 -12.70
N LEU A 259 28.46 45.82 -12.35
CA LEU A 259 28.19 46.94 -13.24
C LEU A 259 29.40 47.86 -13.29
N ASP A 260 29.85 48.20 -14.50
CA ASP A 260 30.82 49.26 -14.71
C ASP A 260 30.08 50.58 -14.97
N ALA A 261 30.21 51.53 -14.04
CA ALA A 261 29.52 52.81 -14.02
C ALA A 261 30.54 53.97 -13.98
N PRO A 262 31.04 54.46 -15.12
CA PRO A 262 32.08 55.49 -15.17
C PRO A 262 31.77 56.77 -14.36
N LEU A 263 30.49 57.14 -14.26
CA LEU A 263 30.03 58.29 -13.46
C LEU A 263 30.31 58.13 -11.95
N VAL A 264 30.40 56.89 -11.46
CA VAL A 264 30.83 56.58 -10.08
C VAL A 264 32.33 56.79 -9.92
N GLY A 265 33.14 56.52 -10.94
CA GLY A 265 34.57 56.85 -10.93
C GLY A 265 34.83 58.36 -10.93
N GLU A 266 33.99 59.14 -11.62
CA GLU A 266 34.04 60.61 -11.61
C GLU A 266 33.65 61.21 -10.25
N LEU A 267 32.85 60.48 -9.44
CA LEU A 267 32.36 60.93 -8.14
C LEU A 267 33.48 61.39 -7.20
N VAL A 268 34.62 60.69 -7.17
CA VAL A 268 35.75 61.04 -6.28
C VAL A 268 36.30 62.43 -6.61
N THR A 269 36.41 62.75 -7.90
CA THR A 269 36.94 64.04 -8.36
C THR A 269 35.94 65.16 -8.03
N ASP A 270 34.65 64.93 -8.29
CA ASP A 270 33.59 65.89 -7.98
C ASP A 270 33.43 66.14 -6.47
N LEU A 271 33.51 65.08 -5.66
CA LEU A 271 33.52 65.18 -4.21
C LEU A 271 34.72 65.99 -3.74
N GLN A 272 35.91 65.75 -4.30
CA GLN A 272 37.11 66.51 -3.95
C GLN A 272 36.97 67.99 -4.28
N ASP A 273 36.59 68.34 -5.51
CA ASP A 273 36.46 69.73 -5.95
C ASP A 273 35.41 70.47 -5.13
N ARG A 274 34.30 69.80 -4.83
CA ARG A 274 33.25 70.38 -4.00
C ARG A 274 33.66 70.51 -2.54
N LEU A 275 34.32 69.51 -1.99
CA LEU A 275 34.81 69.55 -0.62
C LEU A 275 35.88 70.63 -0.44
N ASN A 276 36.80 70.81 -1.39
CA ASN A 276 37.76 71.91 -1.40
C ASN A 276 37.07 73.27 -1.42
N THR A 277 35.99 73.41 -2.20
CA THR A 277 35.19 74.64 -2.25
C THR A 277 34.48 74.91 -0.92
N ILE A 278 33.88 73.89 -0.31
CA ILE A 278 33.17 74.01 0.97
C ILE A 278 34.15 74.31 2.12
N LEU A 279 35.23 73.51 2.24
CA LEU A 279 36.24 73.67 3.28
C LEU A 279 37.01 74.99 3.13
N GLY A 280 37.24 75.45 1.90
CA GLY A 280 37.92 76.71 1.61
C GLY A 280 37.14 77.97 2.02
N GLY A 281 35.83 77.86 2.30
CA GLY A 281 35.01 78.93 2.90
C GLY A 281 34.56 78.62 4.35
N LEU A 282 35.01 77.48 4.89
CA LEU A 282 34.59 77.02 6.21
C LEU A 282 35.26 77.82 7.32
N ASP A 283 36.50 78.26 7.13
CA ASP A 283 37.20 79.15 8.06
C ASP A 283 36.47 80.50 8.18
N ASP A 284 36.06 81.12 7.07
CA ASP A 284 35.24 82.34 7.07
C ASP A 284 33.90 82.13 7.78
N THR A 285 33.26 80.98 7.56
CA THR A 285 31.98 80.62 8.18
C THR A 285 32.13 80.44 9.70
N VAL A 286 33.12 79.66 10.15
CA VAL A 286 33.42 79.47 11.57
C VAL A 286 33.81 80.80 12.22
N ASN A 287 34.70 81.58 11.58
CA ASN A 287 35.09 82.90 12.09
C ASN A 287 33.90 83.87 12.19
N SER A 288 32.93 83.82 11.26
CA SER A 288 31.71 84.60 11.33
C SER A 288 30.78 84.15 12.46
N LEU A 289 30.65 82.84 12.70
CA LEU A 289 29.85 82.28 13.79
C LEU A 289 30.44 82.67 15.15
N LEU A 290 31.76 82.55 15.31
CA LEU A 290 32.48 82.86 16.54
C LEU A 290 32.57 84.37 16.84
N ALA A 291 32.36 85.24 15.85
CA ALA A 291 32.38 86.69 16.00
C ALA A 291 31.06 87.29 16.53
N THR A 292 30.03 86.47 16.75
CA THR A 292 28.76 86.93 17.32
C THR A 292 28.90 87.15 18.83
N ASP A 293 28.44 88.31 19.32
CA ASP A 293 28.65 88.77 20.71
C ASP A 293 28.10 87.82 21.80
N ASP A 294 27.16 86.91 21.45
CA ASP A 294 26.47 85.99 22.36
C ASP A 294 27.00 84.52 22.34
N SER A 295 28.03 84.19 21.56
CA SER A 295 28.53 82.80 21.44
C SER A 295 29.82 82.53 22.24
N LEU A 296 30.97 82.35 21.56
CA LEU A 296 32.25 82.01 22.16
C LEU A 296 32.86 83.18 22.95
N LEU A 297 32.65 84.42 22.49
CA LEU A 297 33.11 85.61 23.21
C LEU A 297 32.43 85.71 24.58
N GLY A 298 31.13 85.44 24.66
CA GLY A 298 30.38 85.35 25.91
C GLY A 298 30.93 84.29 26.88
N VAL A 299 31.21 83.08 26.38
CA VAL A 299 31.82 82.00 27.19
C VAL A 299 33.21 82.40 27.72
N ILE A 300 34.04 83.04 26.90
CA ILE A 300 35.37 83.54 27.32
C ILE A 300 35.23 84.62 28.41
N TYR A 301 34.19 85.45 28.36
CA TYR A 301 33.91 86.45 29.41
C TYR A 301 33.41 85.85 30.73
N ASP A 302 32.73 84.70 30.70
CA ASP A 302 32.13 84.04 31.87
C ASP A 302 33.11 83.16 32.67
N ILE A 303 34.37 83.03 32.24
CA ILE A 303 35.40 82.24 32.96
C ILE A 303 35.71 82.90 34.34
N PRO A 304 35.37 82.25 35.47
CA PRO A 304 35.45 82.87 36.81
C PRO A 304 36.85 83.31 37.23
N LEU A 305 37.88 82.63 36.72
CA LEU A 305 39.30 82.91 36.98
C LEU A 305 39.85 84.08 36.15
N LEU A 306 39.25 84.39 34.99
CA LEU A 306 39.66 85.50 34.13
C LEU A 306 38.96 86.81 34.51
N GLY A 307 37.77 86.75 35.12
CA GLY A 307 37.02 87.92 35.59
C GLY A 307 37.78 88.82 36.59
N GLY A 308 38.73 88.27 37.36
CA GLY A 308 39.56 89.05 38.30
C GLY A 308 40.80 89.70 37.69
N LEU A 309 41.39 89.13 36.63
CA LEU A 309 42.65 89.59 36.01
C LEU A 309 42.41 90.39 34.72
N LEU A 310 41.28 90.18 34.03
CA LEU A 310 40.94 90.80 32.74
C LEU A 310 39.68 91.70 32.76
N GLY A 311 38.96 91.74 33.89
CA GLY A 311 37.58 92.23 34.04
C GLY A 311 37.25 93.70 33.77
N ALA A 312 38.05 94.46 33.00
CA ALA A 312 37.63 95.81 32.58
C ALA A 312 38.15 96.28 31.21
N ILE A 313 39.04 95.55 30.52
CA ILE A 313 39.75 96.13 29.37
C ILE A 313 40.21 95.13 28.29
N ALA A 314 39.94 93.84 28.46
CA ALA A 314 40.38 92.83 27.52
C ALA A 314 39.39 92.65 26.35
N ARG A 315 39.88 92.69 25.10
CA ARG A 315 39.11 92.32 23.91
C ARG A 315 39.66 90.98 23.38
N PRO A 316 38.96 89.86 23.62
CA PRO A 316 39.32 88.59 23.03
C PRO A 316 38.99 88.60 21.53
N THR A 317 39.88 88.03 20.74
CA THR A 317 39.66 87.73 19.32
C THR A 317 40.03 86.27 19.10
N VAL A 318 39.22 85.54 18.34
CA VAL A 318 39.50 84.15 17.98
C VAL A 318 39.56 84.07 16.46
N LYS A 319 40.61 83.43 15.95
CA LYS A 319 40.78 83.15 14.52
C LYS A 319 41.01 81.67 14.35
N VAL A 320 40.20 81.04 13.51
CA VAL A 320 40.30 79.64 13.18
C VAL A 320 40.84 79.50 11.76
N LYS A 321 41.79 78.58 11.58
CA LYS A 321 42.36 78.21 10.29
C LYS A 321 42.25 76.69 10.13
N ILE A 322 41.45 76.28 9.16
CA ILE A 322 41.16 74.87 8.91
C ILE A 322 42.22 74.29 7.96
N PRO A 323 42.78 73.10 8.23
CA PRO A 323 43.71 72.44 7.33
C PRO A 323 42.97 71.95 6.09
N LEU A 324 43.47 72.32 4.91
CA LEU A 324 43.00 71.81 3.62
C LEU A 324 43.97 70.70 3.18
N GLN A 325 43.74 69.46 3.64
CA GLN A 325 44.53 68.30 3.17
C GLN A 325 43.89 67.66 1.92
N ASN A 326 44.68 66.90 1.15
CA ASN A 326 44.20 66.15 -0.01
C ASN A 326 43.35 64.95 0.43
N VAL A 327 42.03 65.12 0.49
CA VAL A 327 41.05 64.11 0.90
C VAL A 327 40.95 62.92 -0.08
N THR A 328 41.41 63.08 -1.31
CA THR A 328 41.32 62.08 -2.40
C THR A 328 41.92 60.72 -2.04
N GLN A 329 43.10 60.71 -1.42
CA GLN A 329 43.85 59.49 -1.15
C GLN A 329 43.28 58.68 0.03
N ALA A 330 42.34 59.28 0.78
CA ALA A 330 41.67 58.65 1.91
C ALA A 330 40.21 58.26 1.58
N LEU A 331 39.63 58.82 0.50
CA LEU A 331 38.35 58.38 -0.08
C LEU A 331 38.52 57.20 -1.05
N THR A 332 39.73 56.97 -1.56
CA THR A 332 40.09 55.88 -2.46
C THR A 332 41.04 54.92 -1.74
N GLY A 333 40.68 53.64 -1.65
CA GLY A 333 41.49 52.64 -0.95
C GLY A 333 40.75 51.35 -0.55
N THR A 334 39.44 51.42 -0.35
CA THR A 334 38.55 50.26 -0.13
C THR A 334 37.16 50.58 -0.67
N PRO A 335 36.47 49.63 -1.33
CA PRO A 335 35.08 49.81 -1.72
C PRO A 335 34.20 50.20 -0.54
N ILE A 336 33.25 51.10 -0.77
CA ILE A 336 32.19 51.40 0.21
C ILE A 336 31.10 50.33 0.08
N ALA A 337 30.32 50.13 1.14
CA ALA A 337 29.25 49.14 1.15
C ALA A 337 28.00 49.67 1.86
N ASP A 338 26.85 49.02 1.60
CA ASP A 338 25.71 49.15 2.51
C ASP A 338 25.98 48.43 3.83
N SER A 339 25.11 48.64 4.82
CA SER A 339 25.26 48.05 6.16
C SER A 339 25.19 46.53 6.18
N ASN A 340 24.57 45.90 5.18
CA ASN A 340 24.40 44.45 5.09
C ASN A 340 25.38 43.78 4.11
N GLY A 341 26.20 44.55 3.38
CA GLY A 341 27.13 44.01 2.38
C GLY A 341 26.42 43.41 1.15
N LEU A 342 25.22 43.89 0.84
CA LEU A 342 24.48 43.57 -0.38
C LEU A 342 25.04 44.32 -1.60
N VAL A 343 25.45 45.57 -1.43
CA VAL A 343 25.99 46.43 -2.49
C VAL A 343 27.37 46.93 -2.09
N PHE A 344 28.34 46.70 -2.96
CA PHE A 344 29.69 47.26 -2.89
C PHE A 344 29.91 48.24 -4.03
N ILE A 345 30.58 49.35 -3.75
CA ILE A 345 30.88 50.38 -4.74
C ILE A 345 32.37 50.71 -4.67
N ASP A 346 33.09 50.37 -5.72
CA ASP A 346 34.48 50.77 -5.91
C ASP A 346 34.53 52.13 -6.60
N LEU A 347 34.78 53.17 -5.80
CA LEU A 347 34.84 54.55 -6.27
C LEU A 347 36.07 54.84 -7.14
N GLU A 348 37.12 54.02 -7.08
CA GLU A 348 38.33 54.20 -7.90
C GLU A 348 38.11 53.64 -9.31
N LYS A 349 37.46 52.47 -9.40
CA LYS A 349 37.15 51.83 -10.69
C LYS A 349 35.84 52.31 -11.31
N GLY A 350 34.90 52.80 -10.52
CA GLY A 350 33.53 53.06 -10.95
C GLY A 350 32.65 51.80 -10.98
N GLU A 351 33.02 50.76 -10.23
CA GLU A 351 32.33 49.46 -10.26
C GLU A 351 31.27 49.37 -9.15
N ILE A 352 30.09 48.84 -9.48
CA ILE A 352 29.03 48.52 -8.53
C ILE A 352 28.82 47.00 -8.56
N THR A 353 29.01 46.34 -7.42
CA THR A 353 28.78 44.91 -7.25
C THR A 353 27.58 44.69 -6.35
N VAL A 354 26.63 43.86 -6.78
CA VAL A 354 25.50 43.41 -5.96
C VAL A 354 25.66 41.92 -5.67
N ASP A 355 25.76 41.57 -4.40
CA ASP A 355 25.83 40.19 -3.94
C ASP A 355 24.41 39.59 -3.84
N LEU A 356 24.01 38.81 -4.86
CA LEU A 356 22.67 38.23 -4.92
C LEU A 356 22.48 37.12 -3.89
N LYS A 357 23.55 36.58 -3.31
CA LYS A 357 23.46 35.64 -2.19
C LYS A 357 23.08 36.37 -0.90
N GLN A 358 23.63 37.56 -0.63
CA GLN A 358 23.20 38.40 0.51
C GLN A 358 21.75 38.88 0.39
N LEU A 359 21.25 39.03 -0.84
CA LEU A 359 19.84 39.36 -1.11
C LEU A 359 18.86 38.32 -0.53
N HIS A 360 19.32 37.07 -0.43
CA HIS A 360 18.62 35.91 0.11
C HIS A 360 19.26 35.40 1.41
N GLU A 361 19.63 36.33 2.30
CA GLU A 361 20.12 36.01 3.67
C GLU A 361 21.42 35.19 3.71
N GLY A 362 22.18 35.20 2.62
CA GLY A 362 23.49 34.54 2.54
C GLY A 362 23.45 33.10 2.02
N ASP A 363 22.31 32.59 1.52
CA ASP A 363 22.21 31.22 0.99
C ASP A 363 21.26 31.10 -0.22
N LEU A 364 21.79 30.68 -1.37
CA LEU A 364 21.02 30.45 -2.59
C LEU A 364 20.49 29.00 -2.70
N ASN A 365 20.89 28.10 -1.81
CA ASN A 365 20.66 26.65 -1.91
C ASN A 365 19.45 26.16 -1.09
N LYS A 366 18.71 27.07 -0.46
CA LYS A 366 17.54 26.77 0.38
C LYS A 366 16.28 27.51 -0.06
N LEU A 367 16.24 27.93 -1.31
CA LEU A 367 15.10 28.64 -1.88
C LEU A 367 14.01 27.64 -2.26
N ASP A 368 12.76 28.06 -2.09
CA ASP A 368 11.59 27.28 -2.49
C ASP A 368 11.64 26.95 -3.99
N PRO A 369 11.01 25.85 -4.43
CA PRO A 369 10.93 25.52 -5.85
C PRO A 369 10.38 26.69 -6.68
N ASN A 370 10.99 26.92 -7.84
CA ASN A 370 10.61 27.96 -8.81
C ASN A 370 10.71 29.40 -8.29
N THR A 371 11.70 29.69 -7.44
CA THR A 371 11.90 31.03 -6.86
C THR A 371 12.54 31.98 -7.86
N LEU A 372 11.96 33.18 -8.02
CA LEU A 372 12.59 34.27 -8.79
C LEU A 372 13.78 34.83 -8.01
N LEU A 373 14.93 34.96 -8.67
CA LEU A 373 16.16 35.50 -8.06
C LEU A 373 15.98 36.95 -7.61
N VAL A 374 15.29 37.77 -8.41
CA VAL A 374 14.95 39.15 -8.07
C VAL A 374 13.48 39.40 -8.36
N ASP A 375 12.70 39.72 -7.33
CA ASP A 375 11.32 40.20 -7.46
C ASP A 375 11.22 41.71 -7.13
N ALA A 376 10.01 42.26 -7.11
CA ALA A 376 9.80 43.68 -6.78
C ALA A 376 10.28 44.07 -5.37
N THR A 377 10.21 43.15 -4.40
CA THR A 377 10.69 43.37 -3.03
C THR A 377 12.21 43.41 -3.00
N GLN A 378 12.84 42.45 -3.66
CA GLN A 378 14.29 42.36 -3.75
C GLN A 378 14.88 43.53 -4.54
N LEU A 379 14.23 43.96 -5.62
CA LEU A 379 14.56 45.17 -6.36
C LEU A 379 14.56 46.43 -5.46
N ALA A 380 13.58 46.56 -4.58
CA ALA A 380 13.51 47.64 -3.60
C ALA A 380 14.66 47.55 -2.57
N LYS A 381 15.07 46.34 -2.15
CA LYS A 381 16.23 46.17 -1.26
C LYS A 381 17.54 46.59 -1.93
N ILE A 382 17.79 46.18 -3.18
CA ILE A 382 19.02 46.54 -3.90
C ILE A 382 19.10 48.06 -4.08
N THR A 383 18.00 48.69 -4.55
CA THR A 383 17.96 50.16 -4.72
C THR A 383 18.07 50.93 -3.40
N SER A 384 17.49 50.40 -2.32
CA SER A 384 17.66 50.96 -0.97
C SER A 384 19.09 50.81 -0.46
N ALA A 385 19.74 49.68 -0.70
CA ALA A 385 21.12 49.42 -0.30
C ALA A 385 22.10 50.35 -1.06
N LEU A 386 21.92 50.50 -2.37
CA LEU A 386 22.67 51.48 -3.17
C LEU A 386 22.49 52.92 -2.63
N THR A 387 21.25 53.29 -2.30
CA THR A 387 20.96 54.62 -1.74
C THR A 387 21.58 54.76 -0.33
N SER A 388 21.51 53.74 0.52
CA SER A 388 22.10 53.72 1.86
C SER A 388 23.62 53.84 1.80
N ALA A 389 24.29 53.09 0.92
CA ALA A 389 25.73 53.15 0.71
C ALA A 389 26.22 54.56 0.37
N LEU A 390 25.43 55.36 -0.34
CA LEU A 390 25.82 56.69 -0.79
C LEU A 390 25.30 57.85 0.09
N THR A 391 24.19 57.67 0.81
CA THR A 391 23.46 58.79 1.44
C THR A 391 23.27 58.70 2.95
N GLU A 392 23.35 57.51 3.56
CA GLU A 392 23.14 57.38 5.00
C GLU A 392 24.36 57.86 5.80
N GLY A 393 24.13 58.35 7.01
CA GLY A 393 25.20 58.79 7.92
C GLY A 393 25.90 57.61 8.60
N SER A 394 27.06 57.88 9.21
CA SER A 394 27.91 56.89 9.90
C SER A 394 27.20 56.06 10.98
N ALA A 395 26.19 56.63 11.65
CA ALA A 395 25.40 55.93 12.65
C ALA A 395 24.49 54.84 12.07
N THR A 396 24.00 55.02 10.84
CA THR A 396 23.08 54.07 10.17
C THR A 396 23.85 53.13 9.25
N ASN A 397 24.81 53.66 8.50
CA ASN A 397 25.68 52.87 7.64
C ASN A 397 27.16 53.24 7.86
N PRO A 398 27.90 52.49 8.69
CA PRO A 398 29.30 52.77 8.99
C PRO A 398 30.24 52.49 7.82
N ASN A 399 29.79 51.74 6.80
CA ASN A 399 30.60 51.37 5.64
C ASN A 399 30.33 52.26 4.41
N GLY A 400 29.41 53.23 4.53
CA GLY A 400 28.97 54.09 3.43
C GLY A 400 29.86 55.31 3.17
N LEU A 401 29.53 56.04 2.11
CA LEU A 401 30.25 57.22 1.65
C LEU A 401 30.35 58.32 2.71
N ASN A 402 29.24 58.66 3.37
CA ASN A 402 29.29 59.72 4.39
C ASN A 402 30.10 59.31 5.61
N ALA A 403 30.06 58.03 6.00
CA ALA A 403 30.86 57.52 7.09
C ALA A 403 32.36 57.66 6.77
N ARG A 404 32.76 57.30 5.55
CA ARG A 404 34.13 57.49 5.07
C ARG A 404 34.52 58.97 5.02
N ILE A 405 33.66 59.84 4.49
CA ILE A 405 33.92 61.29 4.46
C ILE A 405 34.05 61.85 5.88
N GLU A 406 33.17 61.44 6.80
CA GLU A 406 33.20 61.87 8.20
C GLU A 406 34.46 61.38 8.91
N GLU A 407 34.85 60.12 8.73
CA GLU A 407 36.10 59.54 9.27
C GLU A 407 37.32 60.33 8.79
N VAL A 408 37.42 60.59 7.48
CA VAL A 408 38.54 61.35 6.89
C VAL A 408 38.56 62.80 7.36
N LEU A 409 37.40 63.45 7.46
CA LEU A 409 37.30 64.85 7.86
C LEU A 409 37.46 65.04 9.35
N LYS A 410 36.89 64.18 10.19
CA LYS A 410 37.02 64.25 11.65
C LYS A 410 38.43 63.88 12.06
N GLY A 411 38.95 62.77 11.53
CA GLY A 411 40.24 62.20 11.90
C GLY A 411 40.18 61.38 13.19
N ASP A 412 41.29 60.70 13.47
CA ASP A 412 41.45 59.75 14.57
C ASP A 412 42.15 60.38 15.78
N ASP A 413 41.82 59.89 16.97
CA ASP A 413 42.46 60.21 18.26
C ASP A 413 42.66 61.71 18.53
N GLU A 414 41.74 62.55 18.06
CA GLU A 414 41.82 64.01 18.16
C GLU A 414 43.11 64.59 17.54
N ARG A 415 43.71 63.89 16.56
CA ARG A 415 45.02 64.25 16.01
C ARG A 415 45.01 64.47 14.50
N THR A 416 44.11 63.90 13.73
CA THR A 416 44.07 64.11 12.27
C THR A 416 42.83 64.88 11.83
N GLY A 417 42.61 65.01 10.51
CA GLY A 417 41.44 65.72 9.97
C GLY A 417 41.29 67.14 10.50
N LEU A 418 40.07 67.49 10.92
CA LEU A 418 39.70 68.79 11.45
C LEU A 418 40.19 69.03 12.88
N TYR A 419 40.66 68.01 13.61
CA TYR A 419 41.36 68.24 14.87
C TYR A 419 42.72 68.93 14.67
N ALA A 420 43.29 68.91 13.46
CA ALA A 420 44.46 69.71 13.09
C ALA A 420 44.15 71.19 12.80
N THR A 421 42.90 71.63 12.99
CA THR A 421 42.48 73.04 12.88
C THR A 421 43.27 73.93 13.83
N GLU A 422 44.02 74.90 13.29
CA GLU A 422 44.81 75.84 14.07
C GLU A 422 43.90 76.98 14.57
N VAL A 423 43.85 77.18 15.87
CA VAL A 423 43.09 78.22 16.55
C VAL A 423 44.05 79.22 17.15
N THR A 424 43.89 80.50 16.81
CA THR A 424 44.62 81.61 17.40
C THR A 424 43.69 82.47 18.24
N ILE A 425 43.96 82.53 19.55
CA ILE A 425 43.25 83.34 20.53
C ILE A 425 44.12 84.57 20.85
N GLY A 426 43.67 85.75 20.44
CA GLY A 426 44.30 87.03 20.76
C GLY A 426 43.59 87.69 21.94
N LEU A 427 44.33 87.99 23.01
CA LEU A 427 43.87 88.76 24.16
C LEU A 427 44.57 90.12 24.16
N GLU A 428 43.81 91.20 23.98
CA GLU A 428 44.33 92.57 24.01
C GLU A 428 43.81 93.33 25.23
N ALA A 429 44.69 93.88 26.07
CA ALA A 429 44.33 94.66 27.27
C ALA A 429 44.97 96.06 27.28
N LEU A 430 44.44 96.97 28.12
CA LEU A 430 44.90 98.37 28.26
C LEU A 430 45.01 99.13 26.91
N ILE A 431 43.94 99.12 26.09
CA ILE A 431 43.90 99.89 24.83
C ILE A 431 45.09 99.52 23.90
N GLY A 432 45.35 98.22 23.74
CA GLY A 432 46.35 97.67 22.80
C GLY A 432 47.81 97.66 23.29
N LEU A 433 48.08 98.04 24.54
CA LEU A 433 49.45 98.04 25.11
C LEU A 433 49.96 96.65 25.52
N LEU A 434 49.04 95.76 25.90
CA LEU A 434 49.35 94.39 26.30
C LEU A 434 48.65 93.41 25.37
N ARG A 435 49.41 92.50 24.77
CA ARG A 435 48.90 91.50 23.83
C ARG A 435 49.45 90.11 24.14
N LEU A 436 48.57 89.12 24.04
CA LEU A 436 48.90 87.69 24.08
C LEU A 436 48.18 87.00 22.93
N ASP A 437 48.92 86.38 22.03
CA ASP A 437 48.39 85.49 21.01
C ASP A 437 48.75 84.06 21.43
N ILE A 438 47.74 83.21 21.60
CA ILE A 438 47.88 81.76 21.84
C ILE A 438 47.45 81.03 20.58
N THR A 439 48.32 80.18 20.04
CA THR A 439 48.05 79.33 18.88
C THR A 439 48.15 77.87 19.28
N ALA A 440 47.11 77.08 19.03
CA ALA A 440 47.07 75.64 19.27
C ALA A 440 46.22 74.95 18.19
N THR A 441 46.36 73.64 18.00
CA THR A 441 45.40 72.86 17.20
C THR A 441 44.15 72.55 18.03
N LEU A 442 43.01 72.27 17.40
CA LEU A 442 41.79 71.84 18.10
C LEU A 442 42.04 70.59 18.96
N GLY A 443 42.77 69.60 18.43
CA GLY A 443 43.21 68.44 19.20
C GLY A 443 44.07 68.82 20.41
N GLY A 444 44.97 69.79 20.24
CA GLY A 444 45.73 70.35 21.36
C GLY A 444 44.85 71.10 22.38
N LEU A 445 43.79 71.79 21.94
CA LEU A 445 42.85 72.47 22.83
C LEU A 445 42.05 71.50 23.70
N LEU A 446 41.77 70.31 23.19
CA LEU A 446 41.05 69.24 23.90
C LEU A 446 41.98 68.41 24.79
N ASN A 447 43.29 68.44 24.54
CA ASN A 447 44.29 67.74 25.35
C ASN A 447 44.45 68.38 26.74
N PRO A 448 44.08 67.67 27.84
CA PRO A 448 44.18 68.21 29.20
C PRO A 448 45.62 68.40 29.67
N ASP A 449 46.59 67.74 29.02
CA ASP A 449 48.01 67.76 29.38
C ASP A 449 48.84 68.74 28.51
N ILE A 450 48.18 69.63 27.75
CA ILE A 450 48.89 70.53 26.82
C ILE A 450 49.82 71.53 27.53
N GLU A 451 51.05 71.67 27.02
CA GLU A 451 52.09 72.56 27.57
C GLU A 451 52.29 73.85 26.77
N GLY A 452 52.56 74.97 27.46
CA GLY A 452 52.79 76.26 26.81
C GLY A 452 54.24 76.53 26.42
N THR A 453 54.51 76.73 25.13
CA THR A 453 55.85 77.06 24.61
C THR A 453 55.92 78.44 23.95
N SER A 454 57.03 79.15 24.13
CA SER A 454 57.36 80.36 23.36
C SER A 454 58.26 80.05 22.15
N VAL A 455 58.61 78.79 21.93
CA VAL A 455 59.45 78.33 20.83
C VAL A 455 58.56 77.76 19.72
N ARG A 456 58.46 78.50 18.59
CA ARG A 456 57.59 78.13 17.47
C ARG A 456 57.91 76.75 16.89
N SER A 457 59.19 76.40 16.76
CA SER A 457 59.61 75.11 16.19
C SER A 457 59.24 73.91 17.06
N LEU A 458 59.09 74.10 18.39
CA LEU A 458 58.67 73.03 19.30
C LEU A 458 57.17 72.72 19.13
N TYR A 459 56.35 73.78 18.99
CA TYR A 459 54.94 73.64 18.62
C TYR A 459 54.79 72.96 17.25
N GLU A 460 55.54 73.39 16.24
CA GLU A 460 55.43 72.81 14.90
C GLU A 460 55.86 71.33 14.83
N SER A 461 56.75 70.88 15.71
CA SER A 461 57.13 69.45 15.79
C SER A 461 56.14 68.57 16.54
N ASP A 462 55.36 69.15 17.46
CA ASP A 462 54.38 68.42 18.27
C ASP A 462 53.19 69.34 18.66
N PRO A 463 52.33 69.67 17.69
CA PRO A 463 51.31 70.71 17.85
C PRO A 463 50.12 70.27 18.72
N TYR A 464 50.03 68.98 19.08
CA TYR A 464 48.96 68.41 19.90
C TYR A 464 49.33 68.37 21.39
N ASN A 465 50.61 68.37 21.73
CA ASN A 465 51.08 68.43 23.12
C ASN A 465 51.57 69.82 23.54
N TYR A 466 51.76 70.73 22.59
CA TYR A 466 52.19 72.10 22.86
C TYR A 466 51.25 73.16 22.28
N TYR A 467 51.04 74.26 23.01
CA TYR A 467 50.48 75.50 22.45
C TYR A 467 51.55 76.59 22.35
N TYR A 468 51.56 77.33 21.24
CA TYR A 468 52.48 78.44 21.01
C TYR A 468 51.92 79.73 21.60
N ARG A 469 52.71 80.43 22.43
CA ARG A 469 52.35 81.74 23.00
C ARG A 469 53.30 82.84 22.54
N LYS A 470 52.75 83.99 22.14
CA LYS A 470 53.50 85.16 21.66
C LYS A 470 52.90 86.45 22.22
N GLY A 471 53.74 87.38 22.69
CA GLY A 471 53.31 88.73 23.09
C GLY A 471 53.92 89.23 24.40
N SER A 472 53.65 90.49 24.76
CA SER A 472 54.22 91.17 25.93
C SER A 472 53.74 90.58 27.27
N LEU A 473 52.58 89.94 27.28
CA LEU A 473 52.05 89.16 28.42
C LEU A 473 52.62 87.73 28.49
N GLY A 474 53.20 87.21 27.40
CA GLY A 474 53.70 85.83 27.33
C GLY A 474 54.98 85.57 28.15
N LEU A 475 55.57 86.61 28.74
CA LEU A 475 56.75 86.55 29.63
C LEU A 475 56.37 86.50 31.13
N ILE A 476 55.11 86.73 31.47
CA ILE A 476 54.58 86.60 32.84
C ILE A 476 54.18 85.13 33.03
N PRO A 477 54.43 84.49 34.19
CA PRO A 477 53.95 83.15 34.46
C PRO A 477 52.42 83.16 34.54
N PHE A 478 51.80 83.08 33.36
CA PHE A 478 50.44 82.61 33.18
C PHE A 478 50.43 81.19 33.76
N THR A 479 49.73 80.96 34.87
CA THR A 479 49.69 79.64 35.50
C THR A 479 49.12 78.66 34.49
N ALA A 480 49.74 77.49 34.36
CA ALA A 480 49.34 76.45 33.40
C ALA A 480 47.83 76.17 33.50
N ASP A 481 47.29 76.13 34.73
CA ASP A 481 45.88 75.88 35.02
C ASP A 481 44.89 76.86 34.35
N ILE A 482 45.24 78.15 34.23
CA ILE A 482 44.34 79.16 33.63
C ILE A 482 44.37 79.07 32.10
N ALA A 483 45.55 78.78 31.52
CA ALA A 483 45.66 78.54 30.09
C ALA A 483 44.89 77.28 29.70
N VAL A 484 45.09 76.17 30.41
CA VAL A 484 44.40 74.90 30.14
C VAL A 484 42.88 75.07 30.29
N ALA A 485 42.38 75.79 31.31
CA ALA A 485 40.95 76.04 31.47
C ALA A 485 40.34 76.88 30.31
N LEU A 486 41.05 77.91 29.83
CA LEU A 486 40.62 78.70 28.67
C LEU A 486 40.64 77.86 27.39
N LEU A 487 41.72 77.10 27.16
CA LEU A 487 41.91 76.30 25.96
C LEU A 487 40.88 75.16 25.87
N SER A 488 40.62 74.48 26.99
CA SER A 488 39.60 73.41 27.06
C SER A 488 38.18 73.92 26.77
N GLN A 489 37.81 75.10 27.27
CA GLN A 489 36.50 75.69 26.95
C GLN A 489 36.37 76.11 25.49
N VAL A 490 37.40 76.75 24.93
CA VAL A 490 37.42 77.11 23.51
C VAL A 490 37.41 75.86 22.63
N GLY A 491 38.15 74.83 23.02
CA GLY A 491 38.16 73.51 22.39
C GLY A 491 36.76 72.89 22.35
N GLY A 492 36.08 72.77 23.49
CA GLY A 492 34.75 72.15 23.56
C GLY A 492 33.66 72.90 22.80
N VAL A 493 33.69 74.24 22.78
CA VAL A 493 32.76 75.03 21.96
C VAL A 493 33.04 74.83 20.46
N LEU A 494 34.31 74.87 20.06
CA LEU A 494 34.69 74.67 18.66
C LEU A 494 34.39 73.24 18.18
N GLU A 495 34.61 72.24 19.04
CA GLU A 495 34.23 70.86 18.80
C GLU A 495 32.71 70.72 18.61
N THR A 496 31.91 71.36 19.47
CA THR A 496 30.44 71.36 19.33
C THR A 496 29.98 72.07 18.05
N VAL A 497 30.63 73.16 17.64
CA VAL A 497 30.30 73.89 16.40
C VAL A 497 30.66 73.07 15.16
N LEU A 498 31.82 72.43 15.15
CA LEU A 498 32.30 71.66 14.00
C LEU A 498 31.56 70.32 13.87
N PHE A 499 31.43 69.57 14.97
CA PHE A 499 30.94 68.19 14.96
C PHE A 499 29.50 68.05 15.48
N GLY A 500 29.04 68.93 16.38
CA GLY A 500 27.73 68.84 17.03
C GLY A 500 27.81 68.32 18.47
N SER A 501 26.66 68.16 19.13
CA SER A 501 26.57 67.53 20.46
C SER A 501 25.77 66.23 20.37
N GLY A 502 26.44 65.09 20.48
CA GLY A 502 25.84 63.75 20.37
C GLY A 502 26.35 62.94 19.17
N PRO A 503 25.86 61.70 18.99
CA PRO A 503 26.28 60.79 17.92
C PRO A 503 25.76 61.19 16.52
N GLU A 504 24.76 62.07 16.45
CA GLU A 504 24.33 62.67 15.20
C GLU A 504 25.15 63.93 14.95
N SER A 505 25.91 63.96 13.85
CA SER A 505 26.84 65.01 13.45
C SER A 505 26.14 66.33 13.06
N ASN A 506 25.30 66.89 13.94
CA ASN A 506 24.48 68.08 13.68
C ASN A 506 25.29 69.39 13.66
N GLY A 507 26.61 69.32 13.81
CA GLY A 507 27.52 70.45 13.64
C GLY A 507 27.64 70.90 12.19
N LEU A 508 28.58 71.81 11.94
CA LEU A 508 28.85 72.37 10.62
C LEU A 508 29.29 71.29 9.62
N LEU A 509 29.94 70.22 10.09
CA LEU A 509 30.28 69.06 9.27
C LEU A 509 29.05 68.34 8.70
N GLY A 510 28.10 67.90 9.52
CA GLY A 510 26.94 67.19 8.97
C GLY A 510 25.98 68.11 8.23
N SER A 511 25.72 69.30 8.76
CA SER A 511 24.72 70.22 8.18
C SER A 511 25.20 70.90 6.88
N THR A 512 26.44 71.38 6.85
CA THR A 512 26.94 72.20 5.73
C THR A 512 27.84 71.40 4.80
N VAL A 513 28.76 70.59 5.34
CA VAL A 513 29.68 69.80 4.51
C VAL A 513 28.98 68.59 3.91
N LEU A 514 28.50 67.66 4.74
CA LEU A 514 27.80 66.46 4.27
C LEU A 514 26.48 66.83 3.56
N GLY A 515 25.63 67.68 4.16
CA GLY A 515 24.40 68.15 3.51
C GLY A 515 24.64 68.87 2.17
N GLY A 516 25.71 69.65 2.06
CA GLY A 516 26.10 70.33 0.81
C GLY A 516 26.59 69.37 -0.28
N LEU A 517 27.37 68.35 0.10
CA LEU A 517 27.84 67.31 -0.81
C LEU A 517 26.70 66.41 -1.28
N GLN A 518 25.82 66.01 -0.36
CA GLN A 518 24.65 65.18 -0.64
C GLN A 518 23.73 65.82 -1.69
N THR A 519 23.45 67.12 -1.54
CA THR A 519 22.57 67.86 -2.47
C THR A 519 23.22 68.19 -3.81
N SER A 520 24.54 68.42 -3.83
CA SER A 520 25.22 68.95 -5.02
C SER A 520 25.88 67.88 -5.89
N VAL A 521 26.21 66.72 -5.32
CA VAL A 521 26.99 65.66 -6.01
C VAL A 521 26.24 64.33 -5.97
N VAL A 522 25.89 63.84 -4.77
CA VAL A 522 25.32 62.49 -4.61
C VAL A 522 23.89 62.40 -5.16
N SER A 523 23.01 63.36 -4.86
CA SER A 523 21.62 63.36 -5.33
C SER A 523 21.50 63.42 -6.86
N PRO A 524 22.25 64.28 -7.58
CA PRO A 524 22.30 64.24 -9.05
C PRO A 524 22.74 62.90 -9.62
N LEU A 525 23.79 62.28 -9.06
CA LEU A 525 24.27 60.96 -9.50
C LEU A 525 23.17 59.90 -9.36
N LEU A 526 22.54 59.80 -8.19
CA LEU A 526 21.45 58.83 -7.95
C LEU A 526 20.25 59.04 -8.88
N ASN A 527 19.91 60.29 -9.21
CA ASN A 527 18.82 60.59 -10.13
C ASN A 527 19.09 60.10 -11.57
N ILE A 528 20.36 59.97 -11.95
CA ILE A 528 20.79 59.43 -13.26
C ILE A 528 20.90 57.90 -13.18
N LEU A 529 21.51 57.39 -12.12
CA LEU A 529 21.85 55.97 -11.98
C LEU A 529 20.61 55.09 -11.70
N ASN A 530 19.73 55.49 -10.78
CA ASN A 530 18.57 54.69 -10.37
C ASN A 530 17.68 54.22 -11.54
N PRO A 531 17.23 55.09 -12.49
CA PRO A 531 16.37 54.65 -13.58
C PRO A 531 17.07 53.71 -14.58
N VAL A 532 18.39 53.80 -14.74
CA VAL A 532 19.18 52.90 -15.60
C VAL A 532 19.39 51.56 -14.91
N PHE A 533 19.71 51.59 -13.62
CA PHE A 533 19.88 50.42 -12.79
C PHE A 533 18.61 49.54 -12.76
N LEU A 534 17.42 50.15 -12.65
CA LEU A 534 16.15 49.41 -12.75
C LEU A 534 15.93 48.71 -14.10
N GLN A 535 16.46 49.26 -15.20
CA GLN A 535 16.36 48.63 -16.52
C GLN A 535 17.30 47.42 -16.64
N ILE A 536 18.51 47.51 -16.08
CA ILE A 536 19.49 46.42 -16.06
C ILE A 536 19.04 45.27 -15.16
N LEU A 537 18.29 45.57 -14.10
CA LEU A 537 17.74 44.54 -13.22
C LEU A 537 16.52 43.81 -13.82
N ALA A 538 15.90 44.32 -14.88
CA ALA A 538 14.70 43.72 -15.45
C ALA A 538 14.91 42.31 -16.05
N PRO A 539 16.00 42.02 -16.80
CA PRO A 539 16.34 40.66 -17.22
C PRO A 539 16.63 39.71 -16.05
N ILE A 540 17.34 40.20 -15.02
CA ILE A 540 17.68 39.43 -13.82
C ILE A 540 16.41 39.02 -13.06
N ALA A 541 15.38 39.86 -13.10
CA ALA A 541 14.07 39.56 -12.51
C ALA A 541 13.31 38.42 -13.21
N LYS A 542 13.84 37.89 -14.33
CA LYS A 542 13.29 36.71 -15.03
C LYS A 542 14.11 35.44 -14.83
N ILE A 543 15.09 35.48 -13.93
CA ILE A 543 15.91 34.32 -13.57
C ILE A 543 15.22 33.53 -12.47
N VAL A 544 15.07 32.22 -12.69
CA VAL A 544 14.45 31.30 -11.72
C VAL A 544 15.53 30.39 -11.14
N ILE A 545 15.65 30.35 -9.82
CA ILE A 545 16.47 29.36 -9.09
C ILE A 545 15.58 28.17 -8.70
N ASN A 546 16.18 26.98 -8.65
CA ASN A 546 15.49 25.75 -8.24
C ASN A 546 14.25 25.48 -9.10
N ARG A 547 14.41 25.55 -10.42
CA ARG A 547 13.32 25.31 -11.36
C ARG A 547 12.91 23.85 -11.28
N GLN A 548 11.65 23.57 -10.96
CA GLN A 548 11.13 22.21 -10.85
C GLN A 548 9.88 22.03 -11.70
N LYS A 549 9.84 20.95 -12.48
CA LYS A 549 8.72 20.60 -13.37
C LYS A 549 8.39 19.11 -13.26
N GLN A 550 7.11 18.80 -13.31
CA GLN A 550 6.58 17.45 -13.42
C GLN A 550 5.82 17.30 -14.73
N GLN A 551 6.05 16.19 -15.44
CA GLN A 551 5.38 15.90 -16.71
C GLN A 551 4.91 14.44 -16.72
N PRO A 552 3.58 14.17 -16.78
CA PRO A 552 3.05 12.83 -16.94
C PRO A 552 3.45 12.22 -18.29
N VAL A 553 3.81 10.93 -18.28
CA VAL A 553 4.11 10.10 -19.45
C VAL A 553 3.46 8.72 -19.29
N ALA A 554 3.57 7.83 -20.30
CA ALA A 554 2.82 6.58 -20.35
C ALA A 554 3.01 5.66 -19.12
N HIS A 555 4.23 5.61 -18.59
CA HIS A 555 4.63 4.70 -17.52
C HIS A 555 5.07 5.40 -16.23
N GLY A 556 4.74 6.69 -16.07
CA GLY A 556 4.98 7.42 -14.83
C GLY A 556 5.03 8.93 -15.02
N THR A 557 5.69 9.63 -14.10
CA THR A 557 5.87 11.08 -14.14
C THR A 557 7.36 11.42 -14.18
N VAL A 558 7.77 12.16 -15.21
CA VAL A 558 9.13 12.70 -15.26
C VAL A 558 9.22 13.92 -14.36
N PHE A 559 10.12 13.87 -13.38
CA PHE A 559 10.51 15.02 -12.59
C PHE A 559 11.80 15.62 -13.14
N THR A 560 11.83 16.95 -13.29
CA THR A 560 13.00 17.70 -13.73
C THR A 560 13.31 18.80 -12.72
N VAL A 561 14.58 18.92 -12.36
CA VAL A 561 15.12 20.05 -11.59
C VAL A 561 16.28 20.69 -12.34
N SER A 562 16.27 22.02 -12.39
CA SER A 562 17.42 22.82 -12.86
C SER A 562 17.85 23.80 -11.78
N ALA A 563 19.16 23.94 -11.58
CA ALA A 563 19.69 24.85 -10.57
C ALA A 563 19.33 26.31 -10.86
N LEU A 564 19.45 26.71 -12.13
CA LEU A 564 19.13 28.04 -12.63
C LEU A 564 18.42 27.96 -13.99
N GLU A 565 17.42 28.80 -14.25
CA GLU A 565 16.81 29.01 -15.56
C GLU A 565 16.88 30.49 -15.92
N LEU A 566 17.59 30.81 -17.01
CA LEU A 566 17.69 32.15 -17.56
C LEU A 566 16.61 32.35 -18.63
N SER A 567 15.81 33.41 -18.52
CA SER A 567 14.86 33.79 -19.58
C SER A 567 15.51 34.85 -20.49
N LEU A 568 15.93 34.44 -21.69
CA LEU A 568 16.79 35.22 -22.58
C LEU A 568 16.04 36.23 -23.46
N LEU A 569 14.79 35.95 -23.84
CA LEU A 569 14.03 36.81 -24.75
C LEU A 569 12.53 36.67 -24.53
N ASP A 570 11.78 37.77 -24.60
CA ASP A 570 10.31 37.79 -24.73
C ASP A 570 10.01 38.35 -26.12
N LEU A 571 9.58 37.49 -27.05
CA LEU A 571 9.43 37.84 -28.47
C LEU A 571 8.19 38.71 -28.76
N GLY A 572 7.44 39.13 -27.73
CA GLY A 572 6.23 39.95 -27.90
C GLY A 572 5.05 39.20 -28.53
N THR A 573 5.14 37.87 -28.60
CA THR A 573 4.03 36.94 -28.83
C THR A 573 3.54 36.45 -27.46
N ASP A 574 2.24 36.16 -27.31
CA ASP A 574 1.63 35.73 -26.03
C ASP A 574 2.33 34.48 -25.45
N GLY A 575 3.38 34.68 -24.63
CA GLY A 575 3.95 33.67 -23.73
C GLY A 575 5.17 32.85 -24.19
N GLU A 576 5.77 33.12 -25.35
CA GLU A 576 6.95 32.37 -25.83
C GLU A 576 8.26 33.10 -25.49
N ALA A 577 8.77 32.85 -24.28
CA ALA A 577 10.10 33.30 -23.87
C ALA A 577 11.15 32.20 -24.10
N ILE A 578 12.35 32.59 -24.51
CA ILE A 578 13.47 31.65 -24.66
C ILE A 578 14.04 31.33 -23.27
N HIS A 579 13.94 30.08 -22.83
CA HIS A 579 14.45 29.63 -21.54
C HIS A 579 15.73 28.80 -21.72
N LEU A 580 16.77 29.15 -20.96
CA LEU A 580 18.04 28.43 -20.91
C LEU A 580 18.24 27.87 -19.49
N PRO A 581 17.91 26.59 -19.26
CA PRO A 581 18.18 25.94 -17.99
C PRO A 581 19.65 25.52 -17.91
N LEU A 582 20.25 25.73 -16.74
CA LEU A 582 21.63 25.40 -16.41
C LEU A 582 21.65 24.37 -15.28
N ALA A 583 22.48 23.35 -15.47
CA ALA A 583 22.56 22.16 -14.62
C ALA A 583 21.18 21.54 -14.38
N THR A 584 20.75 20.71 -15.32
CA THR A 584 19.45 20.04 -15.33
C THR A 584 19.62 18.56 -15.03
N ALA A 585 18.81 18.06 -14.11
CA ALA A 585 18.66 16.65 -13.83
C ALA A 585 17.20 16.24 -13.98
N SER A 586 16.93 15.11 -14.63
CA SER A 586 15.59 14.54 -14.71
C SER A 586 15.59 13.07 -14.34
N VAL A 587 14.51 12.62 -13.71
CA VAL A 587 14.29 11.21 -13.40
C VAL A 587 12.83 10.82 -13.58
N MET A 588 12.64 9.57 -13.93
CA MET A 588 11.39 8.83 -13.86
C MET A 588 11.75 7.40 -13.45
N ALA A 589 11.02 6.83 -12.51
CA ALA A 589 11.10 5.42 -12.23
C ALA A 589 9.73 4.93 -11.82
N GLN A 590 9.38 3.72 -12.24
CA GLN A 590 8.19 3.08 -11.73
C GLN A 590 8.37 2.84 -10.25
N ARG A 591 7.30 3.02 -9.49
CA ARG A 591 7.26 2.40 -8.18
C ARG A 591 6.97 0.92 -8.34
N THR A 592 7.54 0.14 -7.43
CA THR A 592 6.95 -1.14 -7.09
C THR A 592 5.59 -0.85 -6.46
N ARG A 593 4.54 -0.70 -7.28
CA ARG A 593 3.18 -0.55 -6.78
C ARG A 593 2.84 -1.85 -6.09
N LEU A 594 2.96 -1.87 -4.76
CA LEU A 594 2.38 -2.97 -3.99
C LEU A 594 0.86 -2.89 -4.18
N ILE A 595 0.25 -4.03 -4.42
CA ILE A 595 -1.20 -4.13 -4.60
C ILE A 595 -1.81 -4.77 -3.36
N ASP A 596 -3.07 -4.45 -3.10
CA ASP A 596 -3.77 -4.99 -1.94
C ASP A 596 -4.16 -6.45 -2.20
N LEU A 597 -3.47 -7.37 -1.54
CA LEU A 597 -3.87 -8.76 -1.42
C LEU A 597 -4.88 -8.92 -0.31
N ASN A 598 -6.01 -9.50 -0.65
CA ASN A 598 -7.06 -9.82 0.28
C ASN A 598 -7.45 -11.30 0.21
N LEU A 599 -7.99 -11.81 1.31
CA LEU A 599 -8.53 -13.16 1.39
C LEU A 599 -10.04 -13.05 1.56
N ASP A 600 -10.80 -13.85 0.83
CA ASP A 600 -12.22 -14.06 1.09
C ASP A 600 -12.40 -15.54 1.47
N VAL A 601 -12.94 -15.79 2.66
CA VAL A 601 -13.01 -17.14 3.21
C VAL A 601 -14.47 -17.53 3.38
N ALA A 602 -14.85 -18.67 2.79
CA ALA A 602 -16.14 -19.28 2.97
C ALA A 602 -16.04 -20.61 3.73
N LYS A 603 -17.12 -20.95 4.41
CA LYS A 603 -17.28 -22.22 5.11
C LYS A 603 -18.59 -22.88 4.67
N ILE A 604 -18.51 -24.11 4.18
CA ILE A 604 -19.67 -24.88 3.72
C ILE A 604 -19.79 -26.20 4.49
N GLY A 605 -21.02 -26.70 4.69
CA GLY A 605 -21.30 -27.98 5.33
C GLY A 605 -21.18 -28.03 6.87
N ASP A 606 -20.90 -26.91 7.53
CA ASP A 606 -20.47 -26.85 8.94
C ASP A 606 -21.51 -27.24 10.00
N GLY A 607 -22.78 -27.34 9.63
CA GLY A 607 -23.85 -27.85 10.48
C GLY A 607 -23.86 -27.39 11.94
N ARG A 608 -23.40 -28.24 12.86
CA ARG A 608 -23.31 -28.07 14.33
C ARG A 608 -22.36 -26.96 14.77
N GLY A 609 -21.89 -26.09 13.88
CA GLY A 609 -20.76 -25.23 14.15
C GLY A 609 -19.51 -26.07 14.40
N LEU A 610 -19.23 -27.06 13.53
CA LEU A 610 -18.00 -27.86 13.63
C LEU A 610 -16.75 -26.97 13.68
N HIS A 611 -16.85 -25.75 13.16
CA HIS A 611 -15.93 -24.64 13.39
C HIS A 611 -16.67 -23.32 13.66
N THR A 612 -16.63 -22.81 14.90
CA THR A 612 -17.31 -21.55 15.30
C THR A 612 -16.42 -20.31 15.30
N GLY A 613 -15.14 -20.45 14.96
CA GLY A 613 -14.16 -19.37 14.98
C GLY A 613 -13.79 -18.81 13.60
N GLY A 614 -12.87 -17.84 13.61
CA GLY A 614 -12.17 -17.39 12.42
C GLY A 614 -11.13 -18.41 11.94
N TYR A 615 -10.37 -18.07 10.92
CA TYR A 615 -9.28 -18.91 10.41
C TYR A 615 -7.94 -18.22 10.59
N VAL A 616 -6.87 -18.99 10.66
CA VAL A 616 -5.51 -18.47 10.77
C VAL A 616 -4.68 -19.06 9.64
N TYR A 617 -3.91 -18.20 8.97
CA TYR A 617 -3.11 -18.57 7.82
C TYR A 617 -1.65 -18.19 8.00
N GLU A 618 -0.80 -18.90 7.28
CA GLU A 618 0.54 -18.48 6.93
C GLU A 618 0.54 -18.06 5.45
N LEU A 619 1.12 -16.90 5.17
CA LEU A 619 1.32 -16.40 3.81
C LEU A 619 2.82 -16.22 3.57
N ARG A 620 3.33 -16.81 2.50
CA ARG A 620 4.69 -16.57 2.00
C ARG A 620 4.63 -16.16 0.54
N CYS A 621 5.18 -15.02 0.19
CA CYS A 621 5.29 -14.55 -1.19
C CYS A 621 6.74 -14.30 -1.57
N GLU A 622 7.14 -14.67 -2.79
CA GLU A 622 8.49 -14.51 -3.32
C GLU A 622 8.44 -13.93 -4.75
N ALA A 623 9.44 -13.11 -5.12
CA ALA A 623 9.60 -12.57 -6.47
C ALA A 623 11.05 -12.72 -6.97
N GLU A 624 11.28 -12.53 -8.28
CA GLU A 624 12.57 -12.82 -8.95
C GLU A 624 13.78 -12.02 -8.43
N ASP A 625 13.57 -10.93 -7.70
CA ASP A 625 14.62 -10.04 -7.18
C ASP A 625 14.93 -10.25 -5.69
N ASP A 626 14.81 -11.50 -5.21
CA ASP A 626 14.99 -11.90 -3.80
C ASP A 626 14.02 -11.22 -2.81
N TRP A 627 12.95 -10.56 -3.30
CA TRP A 627 11.90 -10.01 -2.44
C TRP A 627 11.08 -11.13 -1.82
N THR A 628 10.90 -11.07 -0.51
CA THR A 628 10.08 -12.03 0.22
C THR A 628 9.16 -11.34 1.22
N LEU A 629 7.89 -11.75 1.26
CA LEU A 629 6.95 -11.41 2.33
C LEU A 629 6.58 -12.69 3.06
N THR A 630 6.75 -12.72 4.38
CA THR A 630 6.27 -13.83 5.22
C THR A 630 5.38 -13.28 6.34
N LYS A 631 4.15 -13.79 6.42
CA LYS A 631 3.19 -13.45 7.46
C LYS A 631 2.70 -14.71 8.13
N GLU A 632 3.17 -14.95 9.35
CA GLU A 632 2.67 -16.01 10.22
C GLU A 632 1.51 -15.50 11.08
N GLY A 633 0.53 -16.37 11.36
CA GLY A 633 -0.58 -16.03 12.26
C GLY A 633 -1.56 -15.02 11.68
N LEU A 634 -1.73 -14.97 10.36
CA LEU A 634 -2.69 -14.09 9.69
C LEU A 634 -4.12 -14.49 10.07
N SER A 635 -4.73 -13.75 10.99
CA SER A 635 -6.07 -14.02 11.51
C SER A 635 -7.14 -13.45 10.60
N TYR A 636 -8.10 -14.29 10.22
CA TYR A 636 -9.31 -13.95 9.49
C TYR A 636 -10.52 -14.07 10.42
N ASP A 637 -11.23 -12.97 10.67
CA ASP A 637 -12.28 -12.89 11.68
C ASP A 637 -13.49 -13.78 11.36
N ALA A 638 -14.10 -14.38 12.41
CA ALA A 638 -15.28 -15.23 12.29
C ALA A 638 -16.47 -14.51 11.64
N LEU A 639 -16.63 -13.19 11.86
CA LEU A 639 -17.69 -12.37 11.30
C LEU A 639 -17.52 -12.12 9.79
N ASN A 640 -16.31 -12.29 9.26
CA ASN A 640 -16.02 -12.09 7.84
C ASN A 640 -16.11 -13.41 7.05
N VAL A 641 -16.36 -14.55 7.71
CA VAL A 641 -16.47 -15.85 7.06
C VAL A 641 -17.84 -15.97 6.39
N GLY A 642 -17.86 -16.15 5.07
CA GLY A 642 -19.09 -16.35 4.30
C GLY A 642 -19.59 -17.79 4.32
N SER A 643 -20.81 -18.00 3.82
CA SER A 643 -21.45 -19.31 3.68
C SER A 643 -21.20 -19.99 2.33
N GLY A 644 -20.44 -19.35 1.44
CA GLY A 644 -20.18 -19.82 0.08
C GLY A 644 -19.78 -18.67 -0.84
N PHE A 645 -19.70 -18.95 -2.13
CA PHE A 645 -19.45 -17.95 -3.17
C PHE A 645 -20.55 -17.98 -4.22
N SER A 646 -20.90 -16.81 -4.74
CA SER A 646 -21.74 -16.66 -5.91
C SER A 646 -20.94 -16.08 -7.07
N PHE A 647 -21.27 -16.49 -8.30
CA PHE A 647 -20.65 -15.97 -9.51
C PHE A 647 -21.64 -15.08 -10.27
N ALA A 648 -21.33 -13.79 -10.37
CA ALA A 648 -22.13 -12.80 -11.07
C ALA A 648 -21.24 -11.68 -11.61
N ASP A 649 -21.64 -11.05 -12.71
CA ASP A 649 -20.87 -10.00 -13.39
C ASP A 649 -19.42 -10.41 -13.69
N ASN A 650 -19.22 -11.69 -14.02
CA ASN A 650 -17.94 -12.31 -14.30
C ASN A 650 -16.95 -12.28 -13.12
N GLN A 651 -17.45 -12.15 -11.89
CA GLN A 651 -16.67 -12.08 -10.66
C GLN A 651 -17.22 -13.01 -9.58
N LEU A 652 -16.33 -13.46 -8.69
CA LEU A 652 -16.69 -14.19 -7.47
C LEU A 652 -17.05 -13.21 -6.36
N HIS A 653 -18.19 -13.46 -5.71
CA HIS A 653 -18.68 -12.67 -4.58
C HIS A 653 -18.88 -13.58 -3.38
N LEU A 654 -18.34 -13.20 -2.23
CA LEU A 654 -18.54 -13.91 -0.97
C LEU A 654 -20.01 -13.77 -0.54
N THR A 655 -20.67 -14.89 -0.25
CA THR A 655 -22.07 -14.91 0.19
C THR A 655 -22.17 -14.86 1.71
N GLY A 656 -23.04 -14.00 2.24
CA GLY A 656 -23.37 -13.96 3.67
C GLY A 656 -22.40 -13.17 4.57
N ALA A 657 -21.32 -12.62 4.02
CA ALA A 657 -20.36 -11.76 4.72
C ALA A 657 -19.76 -10.70 3.79
N THR A 658 -19.17 -9.64 4.33
CA THR A 658 -18.48 -8.60 3.55
C THR A 658 -17.13 -9.04 3.01
N GLY A 659 -16.53 -10.07 3.63
CA GLY A 659 -15.23 -10.59 3.25
C GLY A 659 -14.06 -9.68 3.66
N GLY A 660 -12.86 -10.13 3.33
CA GLY A 660 -11.62 -9.39 3.50
C GLY A 660 -10.97 -9.46 4.89
N LEU A 661 -9.65 -9.26 4.88
CA LEU A 661 -8.78 -8.97 6.00
C LEU A 661 -9.09 -7.58 6.56
N ALA A 662 -8.90 -7.43 7.89
CA ALA A 662 -9.05 -6.15 8.56
C ALA A 662 -8.06 -5.10 8.01
N ASP A 663 -6.82 -5.54 7.78
CA ASP A 663 -5.78 -4.79 7.10
C ASP A 663 -5.33 -5.60 5.87
N PRO A 664 -5.65 -5.16 4.64
CA PRO A 664 -5.17 -5.82 3.42
C PRO A 664 -3.64 -5.91 3.40
N LEU A 665 -3.11 -7.03 2.92
CA LEU A 665 -1.67 -7.22 2.82
C LEU A 665 -1.17 -6.58 1.54
N ARG A 666 -0.01 -5.93 1.58
CA ARG A 666 0.60 -5.30 0.40
C ARG A 666 1.62 -6.26 -0.21
N VAL A 667 1.36 -6.69 -1.44
CA VAL A 667 2.22 -7.66 -2.17
C VAL A 667 2.70 -7.11 -3.50
N ARG A 668 3.82 -7.64 -3.98
CA ARG A 668 4.38 -7.27 -5.28
C ARG A 668 3.60 -7.94 -6.42
N PRO A 669 3.24 -7.22 -7.49
CA PRO A 669 2.71 -7.82 -8.71
C PRO A 669 3.72 -8.82 -9.30
N GLY A 670 3.25 -9.95 -9.82
CA GLY A 670 4.10 -11.04 -10.33
C GLY A 670 4.76 -11.90 -9.23
N ALA A 671 4.54 -11.61 -7.94
CA ALA A 671 5.03 -12.48 -6.87
C ALA A 671 4.27 -13.81 -6.85
N GLU A 672 4.99 -14.90 -6.59
CA GLU A 672 4.40 -16.20 -6.30
C GLU A 672 4.10 -16.29 -4.79
N CYS A 673 2.82 -16.38 -4.44
CA CYS A 673 2.33 -16.41 -3.07
C CYS A 673 1.76 -17.77 -2.72
N THR A 674 2.16 -18.33 -1.59
CA THR A 674 1.57 -19.52 -0.98
C THR A 674 0.83 -19.17 0.29
N VAL A 675 -0.46 -19.49 0.35
CA VAL A 675 -1.30 -19.38 1.55
C VAL A 675 -1.58 -20.78 2.10
N THR A 676 -1.37 -20.97 3.40
CA THR A 676 -1.58 -22.26 4.08
C THR A 676 -2.37 -22.05 5.37
N ALA A 677 -3.40 -22.86 5.61
CA ALA A 677 -4.13 -22.83 6.89
C ALA A 677 -3.25 -23.40 8.02
N ASN A 678 -3.01 -22.62 9.08
CA ASN A 678 -2.22 -23.05 10.25
C ASN A 678 -2.84 -22.50 11.55
N PRO A 679 -3.29 -23.33 12.52
CA PRO A 679 -3.14 -24.79 12.61
C PRO A 679 -3.99 -25.57 11.62
N ALA A 680 -3.57 -26.80 11.34
CA ALA A 680 -4.32 -27.75 10.53
C ALA A 680 -5.74 -27.96 11.08
N LEU A 681 -6.71 -28.06 10.18
CA LEU A 681 -8.13 -28.19 10.54
C LEU A 681 -8.41 -29.52 11.26
N ALA A 682 -9.22 -29.46 12.33
CA ALA A 682 -9.45 -30.57 13.23
C ALA A 682 -10.31 -31.70 12.62
N ILE A 683 -10.03 -32.94 13.03
CA ILE A 683 -10.84 -34.11 12.68
C ILE A 683 -12.19 -34.05 13.41
N HIS A 684 -13.28 -34.44 12.74
CA HIS A 684 -14.59 -34.57 13.37
C HIS A 684 -15.37 -35.80 12.86
N ASN A 685 -16.00 -36.55 13.77
CA ASN A 685 -16.67 -37.83 13.45
C ASN A 685 -17.89 -37.69 12.54
N ALA A 686 -18.46 -36.49 12.42
CA ALA A 686 -19.58 -36.21 11.53
C ALA A 686 -19.13 -35.93 10.08
N LEU A 687 -17.83 -35.73 9.83
CA LEU A 687 -17.33 -35.42 8.49
C LEU A 687 -17.16 -36.69 7.66
N ARG A 688 -17.51 -36.61 6.38
CA ARG A 688 -17.34 -37.68 5.41
C ARG A 688 -15.87 -38.13 5.38
N PRO A 689 -15.58 -39.44 5.51
CA PRO A 689 -14.22 -39.93 5.35
C PRO A 689 -13.81 -39.74 3.89
N THR A 690 -12.75 -38.97 3.68
CA THR A 690 -12.24 -38.62 2.35
C THR A 690 -10.83 -39.20 2.21
N PRO A 691 -10.48 -39.79 1.05
CA PRO A 691 -9.14 -40.32 0.80
C PRO A 691 -8.06 -39.26 1.05
N THR A 692 -6.87 -39.68 1.48
CA THR A 692 -5.71 -38.79 1.61
C THR A 692 -4.67 -39.18 0.57
N GLY A 693 -4.85 -38.69 -0.65
CA GLY A 693 -4.00 -39.01 -1.80
C GLY A 693 -4.03 -40.48 -2.22
N ASN A 694 -2.88 -40.99 -2.65
CA ASN A 694 -2.74 -42.34 -3.21
C ASN A 694 -2.82 -43.45 -2.17
N ASP A 695 -2.84 -43.10 -0.88
CA ASP A 695 -2.90 -44.06 0.21
C ASP A 695 -4.36 -44.29 0.61
N SER A 696 -4.76 -45.56 0.65
CA SER A 696 -6.14 -46.01 0.86
C SER A 696 -6.74 -45.66 2.24
N THR A 697 -6.05 -44.87 3.06
CA THR A 697 -6.48 -44.47 4.41
C THR A 697 -7.28 -43.18 4.37
N ALA A 698 -8.60 -43.30 4.32
CA ALA A 698 -9.49 -42.14 4.40
C ALA A 698 -9.49 -41.51 5.81
N ALA A 699 -9.61 -40.19 5.88
CA ALA A 699 -9.65 -39.41 7.12
C ALA A 699 -10.87 -38.50 7.18
N ARG A 700 -11.38 -38.25 8.39
CA ARG A 700 -12.54 -37.37 8.64
C ARG A 700 -12.09 -35.94 8.94
N THR A 701 -11.28 -35.39 8.04
CA THR A 701 -10.82 -33.99 8.10
C THR A 701 -11.64 -33.13 7.13
N PRO A 702 -11.81 -31.83 7.41
CA PRO A 702 -12.24 -30.88 6.40
C PRO A 702 -11.23 -30.85 5.25
N TYR A 703 -11.69 -30.46 4.07
CA TYR A 703 -10.82 -30.18 2.93
C TYR A 703 -11.00 -28.71 2.51
N THR A 704 -10.02 -28.17 1.80
CA THR A 704 -10.01 -26.77 1.39
C THR A 704 -9.65 -26.70 -0.08
N TYR A 705 -10.52 -26.05 -0.83
CA TYR A 705 -10.27 -25.74 -2.23
C TYR A 705 -10.34 -24.24 -2.43
N PHE A 706 -9.68 -23.78 -3.48
CA PHE A 706 -9.54 -22.38 -3.80
C PHE A 706 -10.26 -22.13 -5.11
N LEU A 707 -10.90 -20.97 -5.20
CA LEU A 707 -11.67 -20.56 -6.36
C LEU A 707 -11.00 -19.36 -7.04
N ASP A 708 -11.10 -19.33 -8.36
CA ASP A 708 -10.68 -18.21 -9.19
C ASP A 708 -11.61 -18.07 -10.42
N THR A 709 -11.38 -17.08 -11.27
CA THR A 709 -12.17 -16.81 -12.48
C THR A 709 -11.27 -16.34 -13.62
N ASP A 710 -11.51 -16.83 -14.83
CA ASP A 710 -10.89 -16.30 -16.06
C ASP A 710 -11.71 -15.16 -16.70
N GLY A 711 -12.73 -14.68 -15.99
CA GLY A 711 -13.69 -13.69 -16.47
C GLY A 711 -14.85 -14.29 -17.26
N THR A 712 -14.89 -15.60 -17.49
CA THR A 712 -16.01 -16.30 -18.14
C THR A 712 -16.53 -17.48 -17.32
N ASP A 713 -15.63 -18.27 -16.76
CA ASP A 713 -15.95 -19.46 -15.97
C ASP A 713 -15.32 -19.38 -14.58
N VAL A 714 -15.93 -20.09 -13.62
CA VAL A 714 -15.35 -20.30 -12.29
C VAL A 714 -14.39 -21.48 -12.35
N LEU A 715 -13.20 -21.28 -11.80
CA LEU A 715 -12.14 -22.28 -11.72
C LEU A 715 -11.98 -22.75 -10.27
N VAL A 716 -11.66 -24.02 -10.09
CA VAL A 716 -11.30 -24.62 -8.81
C VAL A 716 -9.87 -25.15 -8.86
N SER A 717 -9.17 -25.06 -7.73
CA SER A 717 -7.82 -25.57 -7.54
C SER A 717 -7.72 -27.09 -7.75
N GLY A 718 -6.67 -27.55 -8.43
CA GLY A 718 -6.23 -28.94 -8.53
C GLY A 718 -4.82 -29.12 -7.96
N ASP A 719 -4.02 -30.00 -8.55
CA ASP A 719 -2.65 -30.27 -8.11
C ASP A 719 -1.75 -29.02 -8.10
N THR A 720 -0.85 -28.94 -7.13
CA THR A 720 0.26 -27.97 -7.06
C THR A 720 1.58 -28.67 -7.42
N PRO A 721 2.10 -28.50 -8.65
CA PRO A 721 3.40 -29.05 -9.03
C PRO A 721 4.55 -28.41 -8.24
N VAL A 722 5.69 -29.09 -8.17
CA VAL A 722 6.91 -28.54 -7.54
C VAL A 722 7.35 -27.29 -8.33
N ASP A 723 7.60 -26.19 -7.61
CA ASP A 723 8.05 -24.90 -8.15
C ASP A 723 7.11 -24.29 -9.21
N GLN A 724 5.79 -24.55 -9.11
CA GLN A 724 4.78 -23.93 -9.97
C GLN A 724 3.52 -23.56 -9.19
N PRO A 725 2.76 -22.54 -9.65
CA PRO A 725 1.44 -22.24 -9.11
C PRO A 725 0.48 -23.43 -9.19
N THR A 726 -0.50 -23.45 -8.30
CA THR A 726 -1.57 -24.45 -8.28
C THR A 726 -2.35 -24.42 -9.61
N SER A 727 -2.59 -25.60 -10.17
CA SER A 727 -3.39 -25.72 -11.39
C SER A 727 -4.86 -25.35 -11.12
N MET A 728 -5.50 -24.68 -12.08
CA MET A 728 -6.90 -24.24 -11.99
C MET A 728 -7.72 -24.84 -13.13
N SER A 729 -8.94 -25.31 -12.86
CA SER A 729 -9.82 -25.96 -13.85
C SER A 729 -11.29 -25.65 -13.58
N SER A 730 -12.11 -25.53 -14.63
CA SER A 730 -13.58 -25.44 -14.51
C SER A 730 -14.27 -26.81 -14.35
N THR A 731 -13.50 -27.91 -14.41
CA THR A 731 -14.04 -29.27 -14.29
C THR A 731 -14.59 -29.51 -12.88
N GLY A 732 -15.82 -30.02 -12.79
CA GLY A 732 -16.46 -30.29 -11.50
C GLY A 732 -17.09 -29.05 -10.85
N VAL A 733 -17.06 -27.88 -11.49
CA VAL A 733 -17.74 -26.68 -10.99
C VAL A 733 -19.10 -26.52 -11.68
N THR A 734 -20.14 -26.26 -10.90
CA THR A 734 -21.50 -25.98 -11.38
C THR A 734 -22.08 -24.76 -10.68
N LEU A 735 -23.03 -24.09 -11.33
CA LEU A 735 -23.76 -22.96 -10.77
C LEU A 735 -25.21 -23.34 -10.54
N ASP A 736 -25.70 -23.16 -9.32
CA ASP A 736 -27.11 -23.33 -8.96
C ASP A 736 -27.65 -21.99 -8.44
N GLU A 737 -28.54 -21.36 -9.19
CA GLU A 737 -29.01 -19.99 -8.90
C GLU A 737 -27.86 -18.99 -8.62
N ASN A 738 -26.79 -19.07 -9.43
CA ASN A 738 -25.52 -18.33 -9.31
C ASN A 738 -24.62 -18.73 -8.13
N GLN A 739 -25.03 -19.63 -7.24
CA GLN A 739 -24.16 -20.16 -6.18
C GLN A 739 -23.18 -21.19 -6.76
N VAL A 740 -21.91 -21.06 -6.40
CA VAL A 740 -20.84 -21.96 -6.83
C VAL A 740 -20.92 -23.27 -6.07
N LYS A 741 -21.07 -24.38 -6.81
CA LYS A 741 -21.04 -25.75 -6.28
C LYS A 741 -19.88 -26.51 -6.91
N VAL A 742 -19.03 -27.09 -6.07
CA VAL A 742 -17.91 -27.94 -6.49
C VAL A 742 -18.27 -29.39 -6.24
N ASP A 743 -18.10 -30.23 -7.26
CA ASP A 743 -18.20 -31.68 -7.16
C ASP A 743 -17.09 -32.20 -6.25
N ALA A 744 -17.49 -32.67 -5.07
CA ALA A 744 -16.59 -33.22 -4.07
C ALA A 744 -16.66 -34.75 -4.02
N THR A 745 -17.20 -35.43 -5.05
CA THR A 745 -17.24 -36.90 -5.07
C THR A 745 -15.84 -37.50 -5.02
N GLU A 746 -14.85 -36.85 -5.64
CA GLU A 746 -13.43 -37.15 -5.54
C GLU A 746 -12.69 -35.97 -4.91
N VAL A 747 -12.20 -36.12 -3.67
CA VAL A 747 -11.38 -35.11 -3.00
C VAL A 747 -9.91 -35.41 -3.27
N GLY A 748 -9.26 -34.51 -4.01
CA GLY A 748 -7.83 -34.59 -4.31
C GLY A 748 -6.94 -34.47 -3.06
N ALA A 749 -5.70 -34.95 -3.16
CA ALA A 749 -4.72 -34.87 -2.08
C ALA A 749 -4.36 -33.41 -1.75
N GLU A 750 -4.32 -32.57 -2.78
CA GLU A 750 -4.07 -31.13 -2.75
C GLU A 750 -5.01 -30.40 -1.77
N TRP A 751 -6.30 -30.72 -1.76
CA TRP A 751 -7.29 -30.04 -0.92
C TRP A 751 -7.14 -30.40 0.56
N LYS A 752 -6.40 -31.48 0.86
CA LYS A 752 -6.06 -31.91 2.23
C LYS A 752 -4.81 -31.26 2.79
N THR A 753 -4.01 -30.61 1.95
CA THR A 753 -2.86 -29.80 2.38
C THR A 753 -3.27 -28.45 2.94
N HIS A 754 -4.50 -28.02 2.66
CA HIS A 754 -5.03 -26.70 3.03
C HIS A 754 -4.12 -25.55 2.58
N SER A 755 -3.43 -25.75 1.44
CA SER A 755 -2.43 -24.85 0.90
C SER A 755 -2.71 -24.53 -0.57
N PHE A 756 -2.40 -23.31 -0.99
CA PHE A 756 -2.59 -22.84 -2.36
C PHE A 756 -1.50 -21.87 -2.75
N THR A 757 -0.92 -22.10 -3.93
CA THR A 757 0.12 -21.27 -4.51
C THR A 757 -0.44 -20.58 -5.74
N PHE A 758 -0.31 -19.26 -5.82
CA PHE A 758 -0.85 -18.45 -6.91
C PHE A 758 0.13 -17.34 -7.30
N LEU A 759 0.00 -16.88 -8.54
CA LEU A 759 0.74 -15.74 -9.04
C LEU A 759 -0.10 -14.47 -8.87
N VAL A 760 0.47 -13.43 -8.26
CA VAL A 760 -0.18 -12.13 -8.13
C VAL A 760 -0.27 -11.46 -9.51
N PRO A 761 -1.45 -11.05 -10.00
CA PRO A 761 -1.57 -10.44 -11.32
C PRO A 761 -0.81 -9.11 -11.43
N GLU A 762 -0.22 -8.84 -12.60
CA GLU A 762 0.61 -7.65 -12.84
C GLU A 762 -0.20 -6.35 -13.02
N ASP A 763 -1.41 -6.46 -13.58
CA ASP A 763 -2.20 -5.30 -14.06
C ASP A 763 -3.42 -4.96 -13.19
N VAL A 764 -3.36 -5.21 -11.87
CA VAL A 764 -4.51 -4.98 -10.97
C VAL A 764 -4.14 -4.19 -9.72
N ASP A 765 -5.07 -3.37 -9.23
CA ASP A 765 -4.86 -2.58 -8.01
C ASP A 765 -5.08 -3.38 -6.72
N SER A 766 -5.81 -4.49 -6.81
CA SER A 766 -6.08 -5.41 -5.72
C SER A 766 -6.30 -6.83 -6.24
N HIS A 767 -5.86 -7.84 -5.49
CA HIS A 767 -6.10 -9.24 -5.79
C HIS A 767 -6.81 -9.92 -4.62
N ARG A 768 -7.81 -10.76 -4.91
CA ARG A 768 -8.61 -11.47 -3.91
C ARG A 768 -8.48 -12.96 -4.09
N VAL A 769 -8.02 -13.65 -3.04
CA VAL A 769 -7.92 -15.11 -3.01
C VAL A 769 -9.18 -15.66 -2.37
N SER A 770 -9.93 -16.48 -3.12
CA SER A 770 -11.18 -17.07 -2.64
C SER A 770 -10.93 -18.47 -2.08
N ILE A 771 -11.09 -18.62 -0.76
CA ILE A 771 -10.80 -19.85 -0.02
C ILE A 771 -12.10 -20.48 0.45
N VAL A 772 -12.31 -21.78 0.21
CA VAL A 772 -13.48 -22.51 0.73
C VAL A 772 -13.05 -23.66 1.61
N HIS A 773 -13.43 -23.61 2.88
CA HIS A 773 -13.33 -24.74 3.81
C HIS A 773 -14.62 -25.56 3.78
N ALA A 774 -14.52 -26.82 3.35
CA ALA A 774 -15.64 -27.73 3.23
C ALA A 774 -15.66 -28.75 4.36
N TYR A 775 -16.73 -28.69 5.15
CA TYR A 775 -17.07 -29.59 6.26
C TYR A 775 -18.14 -30.57 5.79
N ASP A 776 -17.82 -31.37 4.79
CA ASP A 776 -18.82 -32.23 4.17
C ASP A 776 -19.30 -33.32 5.15
N ILE A 777 -20.60 -33.38 5.37
CA ILE A 777 -21.22 -34.23 6.39
C ILE A 777 -21.35 -35.66 5.85
N ASP A 778 -20.96 -36.62 6.70
CA ASP A 778 -20.97 -38.04 6.36
C ASP A 778 -22.38 -38.56 6.15
N ARG A 779 -22.46 -39.64 5.38
CA ARG A 779 -23.69 -40.39 5.14
C ARG A 779 -23.46 -41.86 5.43
N ARG A 780 -24.53 -42.53 5.86
CA ARG A 780 -24.49 -43.90 6.34
C ARG A 780 -25.62 -44.71 5.72
N ASP A 781 -25.28 -45.90 5.25
CA ASP A 781 -26.27 -46.85 4.75
C ASP A 781 -26.90 -47.64 5.90
N ILE A 782 -28.20 -47.93 5.77
CA ILE A 782 -28.96 -48.80 6.67
C ILE A 782 -29.38 -50.04 5.90
N GLU A 783 -28.97 -51.20 6.39
CA GLU A 783 -29.19 -52.50 5.80
C GLU A 783 -30.26 -53.26 6.58
N ILE A 784 -31.41 -53.44 5.96
CA ILE A 784 -32.57 -54.13 6.51
C ILE A 784 -32.54 -55.58 6.04
N THR A 785 -32.46 -56.54 6.97
CA THR A 785 -32.55 -57.97 6.67
C THR A 785 -33.82 -58.55 7.26
N LYS A 786 -34.57 -59.30 6.44
CA LYS A 786 -35.88 -59.82 6.83
C LYS A 786 -35.84 -61.32 7.10
N ALA A 787 -36.34 -61.72 8.26
CA ALA A 787 -36.56 -63.11 8.65
C ALA A 787 -38.03 -63.38 8.96
N VAL A 788 -38.44 -64.64 8.84
CA VAL A 788 -39.77 -65.12 9.16
C VAL A 788 -39.63 -66.37 10.02
N ALA A 789 -40.38 -66.43 11.11
CA ALA A 789 -40.47 -67.57 12.01
C ALA A 789 -41.89 -68.14 11.98
N GLY A 790 -42.01 -69.44 11.72
CA GLY A 790 -43.28 -70.11 11.45
C GLY A 790 -43.68 -70.07 9.96
N ALA A 791 -44.87 -70.58 9.64
CA ALA A 791 -45.42 -70.56 8.28
C ALA A 791 -45.95 -69.17 7.94
N SER A 792 -45.27 -68.47 7.02
CA SER A 792 -45.70 -67.16 6.53
C SER A 792 -46.99 -67.25 5.71
N VAL A 793 -47.77 -66.17 5.73
CA VAL A 793 -48.88 -65.95 4.78
C VAL A 793 -48.43 -65.03 3.61
N GLU A 794 -47.29 -64.36 3.75
CA GLU A 794 -46.74 -63.40 2.77
C GLU A 794 -45.34 -63.79 2.30
N ASP A 795 -45.08 -63.59 1.01
CA ASP A 795 -43.79 -63.87 0.36
C ASP A 795 -42.90 -62.61 0.22
N LYS A 796 -43.46 -61.41 0.43
CA LYS A 796 -42.77 -60.12 0.27
C LYS A 796 -43.25 -59.08 1.27
N PHE A 797 -42.31 -58.31 1.80
CA PHE A 797 -42.52 -57.32 2.85
C PHE A 797 -42.12 -55.93 2.34
N ALA A 798 -42.93 -54.92 2.69
CA ALA A 798 -42.71 -53.52 2.31
C ALA A 798 -42.32 -52.67 3.53
N PHE A 799 -41.39 -51.74 3.33
CA PHE A 799 -40.86 -50.90 4.39
C PHE A 799 -40.97 -49.41 4.02
N GLN A 800 -41.19 -48.61 5.05
CA GLN A 800 -41.08 -47.15 4.98
C GLN A 800 -40.12 -46.70 6.07
N TYR A 801 -39.44 -45.59 5.83
CA TYR A 801 -38.57 -44.95 6.82
C TYR A 801 -38.89 -43.47 6.96
N SER A 802 -38.54 -42.91 8.11
CA SER A 802 -38.68 -41.51 8.44
C SER A 802 -37.36 -41.00 9.00
N LEU A 803 -37.00 -39.77 8.64
CA LEU A 803 -35.80 -39.06 9.13
C LEU A 803 -36.18 -37.86 10.04
N ASP A 804 -37.47 -37.71 10.32
CA ASP A 804 -38.09 -36.55 10.98
C ASP A 804 -39.05 -37.00 12.09
N ASP A 805 -38.65 -38.03 12.84
CA ASP A 805 -39.38 -38.57 14.00
C ASP A 805 -40.85 -38.95 13.69
N GLY A 806 -41.07 -39.47 12.48
CA GLY A 806 -42.35 -40.00 12.01
C GLY A 806 -43.29 -38.98 11.38
N THR A 807 -42.88 -37.72 11.16
CA THR A 807 -43.75 -36.72 10.49
C THR A 807 -43.93 -36.99 9.01
N THR A 808 -42.89 -37.47 8.32
CA THR A 808 -42.95 -37.91 6.92
C THR A 808 -42.40 -39.31 6.76
N TRP A 809 -43.01 -40.07 5.85
CA TRP A 809 -42.65 -41.47 5.59
C TRP A 809 -42.29 -41.66 4.12
N ILE A 810 -41.10 -42.18 3.88
CA ILE A 810 -40.52 -42.43 2.57
C ILE A 810 -40.61 -43.93 2.31
N ASN A 811 -41.13 -44.32 1.14
CA ASN A 811 -41.15 -45.72 0.73
C ASN A 811 -39.74 -46.20 0.43
N ALA A 812 -39.38 -47.38 0.93
CA ALA A 812 -38.27 -48.11 0.34
C ALA A 812 -38.70 -48.60 -1.06
N ASP A 813 -37.90 -48.33 -2.08
CA ASP A 813 -38.25 -48.57 -3.49
C ASP A 813 -38.43 -50.06 -3.87
N THR A 814 -38.20 -50.98 -2.92
CA THR A 814 -38.26 -52.43 -3.16
C THR A 814 -38.88 -53.18 -1.98
N THR A 815 -39.64 -54.23 -2.30
CA THR A 815 -40.10 -55.22 -1.32
C THR A 815 -39.14 -56.40 -1.30
N ILE A 816 -38.89 -56.95 -0.11
CA ILE A 816 -37.94 -58.06 0.12
C ILE A 816 -38.66 -59.27 0.71
N GLY A 817 -38.19 -60.48 0.39
CA GLY A 817 -38.67 -61.74 0.93
C GLY A 817 -37.93 -62.22 2.19
N HIS A 818 -38.17 -63.46 2.58
CA HIS A 818 -37.45 -64.12 3.67
C HIS A 818 -35.96 -64.32 3.33
N GLU A 819 -35.07 -64.00 4.26
CA GLU A 819 -33.61 -64.01 4.14
C GLU A 819 -33.04 -63.04 3.10
N GLU A 820 -33.85 -62.11 2.61
CA GLU A 820 -33.41 -61.04 1.72
C GLU A 820 -33.05 -59.76 2.49
N THR A 821 -32.24 -58.93 1.83
CA THR A 821 -31.69 -57.70 2.39
C THR A 821 -31.98 -56.52 1.46
N LEU A 822 -32.41 -55.40 2.05
CA LEU A 822 -32.63 -54.09 1.44
C LEU A 822 -31.62 -53.10 2.01
N THR A 823 -31.11 -52.18 1.20
CA THR A 823 -30.28 -51.06 1.69
C THR A 823 -30.97 -49.73 1.45
N ILE A 824 -31.21 -48.98 2.53
CA ILE A 824 -31.52 -47.56 2.46
C ILE A 824 -30.20 -46.82 2.42
N LYS A 825 -29.94 -46.09 1.33
CA LYS A 825 -28.65 -45.46 1.07
C LYS A 825 -28.60 -44.02 1.58
N ASP A 826 -27.37 -43.55 1.82
CA ASP A 826 -27.06 -42.13 1.93
C ASP A 826 -27.83 -41.38 3.04
N ILE A 827 -28.13 -42.06 4.17
CA ILE A 827 -28.79 -41.41 5.31
C ILE A 827 -27.77 -40.46 5.97
N PRO A 828 -28.03 -39.15 6.04
CA PRO A 828 -27.08 -38.21 6.63
C PRO A 828 -26.90 -38.53 8.12
N VAL A 829 -25.69 -38.33 8.65
CA VAL A 829 -25.41 -38.55 10.08
C VAL A 829 -25.93 -37.41 10.96
N LEU A 830 -26.16 -36.23 10.35
CA LEU A 830 -26.81 -35.08 10.97
C LEU A 830 -28.12 -34.76 10.24
N ASN A 831 -29.10 -34.27 10.99
CA ASN A 831 -30.44 -33.93 10.48
C ASN A 831 -30.39 -32.79 9.44
N ASP A 832 -31.54 -32.43 8.86
CA ASP A 832 -31.61 -31.38 7.82
C ASP A 832 -31.18 -29.98 8.31
N SER A 833 -31.30 -29.68 9.60
CA SER A 833 -30.73 -28.44 10.19
C SER A 833 -29.23 -28.54 10.42
N LEU A 834 -28.68 -29.74 10.28
CA LEU A 834 -27.30 -30.12 10.57
C LEU A 834 -26.88 -29.84 12.02
N GLU A 835 -27.82 -29.66 12.96
CA GLU A 835 -27.56 -29.32 14.36
C GLU A 835 -27.66 -30.54 15.30
N GLU A 836 -28.37 -31.58 14.89
CA GLU A 836 -28.61 -32.78 15.71
C GLU A 836 -28.33 -34.05 14.92
N ASP A 837 -28.22 -35.19 15.61
CA ASP A 837 -28.04 -36.48 14.94
C ASP A 837 -29.33 -36.85 14.22
N THR A 838 -29.22 -37.40 13.01
CA THR A 838 -30.42 -37.83 12.27
C THR A 838 -31.10 -38.95 13.03
N THR A 839 -32.36 -38.70 13.37
CA THR A 839 -33.23 -39.67 14.00
C THR A 839 -33.93 -40.47 12.91
N VAL A 840 -33.81 -41.80 12.97
CA VAL A 840 -34.36 -42.73 12.01
C VAL A 840 -35.44 -43.58 12.66
N MET A 841 -36.57 -43.73 11.97
CA MET A 841 -37.60 -44.70 12.28
C MET A 841 -37.88 -45.54 11.05
N ILE A 842 -38.18 -46.82 11.24
CA ILE A 842 -38.56 -47.72 10.16
C ILE A 842 -39.88 -48.38 10.53
N ARG A 843 -40.77 -48.53 9.55
CA ARG A 843 -42.01 -49.27 9.72
C ARG A 843 -42.23 -50.28 8.61
N GLU A 844 -42.75 -51.42 8.98
CA GLU A 844 -43.19 -52.48 8.07
C GLU A 844 -44.69 -52.39 7.86
N ASP A 845 -45.13 -52.48 6.61
CA ASP A 845 -46.54 -52.58 6.25
C ASP A 845 -47.04 -54.00 6.55
N LEU A 846 -48.06 -54.11 7.43
CA LEU A 846 -48.69 -55.38 7.82
C LEU A 846 -50.02 -55.63 7.09
N GLY A 847 -50.40 -54.74 6.15
CA GLY A 847 -51.67 -54.81 5.43
C GLY A 847 -52.89 -54.58 6.33
N THR A 848 -54.04 -55.13 5.92
CA THR A 848 -55.34 -54.89 6.58
C THR A 848 -55.72 -55.93 7.63
N ASN A 849 -54.85 -56.90 7.93
CA ASN A 849 -55.16 -57.96 8.89
C ASN A 849 -54.79 -57.53 10.33
N PRO A 850 -55.79 -57.25 11.21
CA PRO A 850 -55.51 -56.81 12.59
C PRO A 850 -54.81 -57.89 13.45
N ALA A 851 -54.78 -59.15 13.00
CA ALA A 851 -54.15 -60.28 13.67
C ALA A 851 -52.86 -60.79 12.97
N GLY A 852 -52.25 -60.00 12.06
CA GLY A 852 -50.92 -60.26 11.47
C GLY A 852 -49.76 -60.57 12.47
N PRO A 853 -48.52 -60.70 11.99
CA PRO A 853 -47.41 -61.26 12.78
C PRO A 853 -46.97 -60.37 13.95
N LEU A 854 -46.32 -60.99 14.93
CA LEU A 854 -45.49 -60.28 15.92
C LEU A 854 -44.16 -59.92 15.26
N VAL A 855 -43.84 -58.63 15.20
CA VAL A 855 -42.61 -58.13 14.57
C VAL A 855 -41.59 -57.79 15.65
N SER A 856 -40.40 -58.39 15.58
CA SER A 856 -39.26 -58.04 16.44
C SER A 856 -38.16 -57.37 15.63
N TRP A 857 -37.54 -56.34 16.21
CA TRP A 857 -36.52 -55.52 15.54
C TRP A 857 -35.21 -55.59 16.31
N LYS A 858 -34.10 -55.74 15.59
CA LYS A 858 -32.75 -55.73 16.17
C LYS A 858 -31.84 -54.78 15.42
N LEU A 859 -31.37 -53.74 16.09
CA LEU A 859 -30.35 -52.81 15.58
C LEU A 859 -28.96 -53.29 16.02
N ASN A 860 -28.11 -53.67 15.07
CA ASN A 860 -26.75 -54.18 15.33
C ASN A 860 -26.72 -55.27 16.42
N ASN A 861 -27.70 -56.19 16.39
CA ASN A 861 -27.95 -57.27 17.35
C ASN A 861 -28.53 -56.88 18.73
N ALA A 862 -28.82 -55.61 18.98
CA ALA A 862 -29.55 -55.17 20.17
C ALA A 862 -31.06 -55.06 19.89
N ASP A 863 -31.89 -55.53 20.82
CA ASP A 863 -33.35 -55.44 20.67
C ASP A 863 -33.82 -53.97 20.62
N LEU A 864 -34.71 -53.67 19.67
CA LEU A 864 -35.33 -52.37 19.50
C LEU A 864 -36.84 -52.52 19.71
N THR A 865 -37.39 -51.71 20.61
CA THR A 865 -38.84 -51.71 20.89
C THR A 865 -39.61 -51.23 19.67
N ASN A 866 -40.87 -51.65 19.53
CA ASN A 866 -41.76 -51.22 18.47
C ASN A 866 -43.16 -50.90 18.97
N THR A 867 -43.94 -50.25 18.11
CA THR A 867 -45.35 -49.94 18.32
C THR A 867 -46.16 -50.38 17.11
N TYR A 868 -47.43 -50.72 17.32
CA TYR A 868 -48.36 -51.09 16.27
C TYR A 868 -49.43 -50.00 16.09
N GLY A 869 -49.72 -49.61 14.84
CA GLY A 869 -50.73 -48.60 14.54
C GLY A 869 -50.93 -48.40 13.04
N ASP A 870 -52.14 -48.04 12.61
CA ASP A 870 -52.49 -47.70 11.22
C ASP A 870 -52.10 -48.74 10.15
N GLY A 871 -52.02 -50.02 10.52
CA GLY A 871 -51.61 -51.12 9.63
C GLY A 871 -50.10 -51.37 9.58
N TYR A 872 -49.31 -50.72 10.45
CA TYR A 872 -47.85 -50.84 10.47
C TYR A 872 -47.31 -51.36 11.81
N ALA A 873 -46.14 -52.01 11.75
CA ALA A 873 -45.24 -52.16 12.90
C ALA A 873 -44.09 -51.16 12.76
N THR A 874 -43.94 -50.25 13.71
CA THR A 874 -42.99 -49.14 13.66
C THR A 874 -41.94 -49.27 14.76
N THR A 875 -40.66 -49.17 14.43
CA THR A 875 -39.57 -49.15 15.42
C THR A 875 -39.64 -47.92 16.31
N ALA A 876 -39.10 -48.04 17.52
CA ALA A 876 -38.61 -46.86 18.24
C ALA A 876 -37.52 -46.15 17.43
N SER A 877 -37.38 -44.86 17.67
CA SER A 877 -36.37 -44.04 17.00
C SER A 877 -34.95 -44.43 17.43
N PHE A 878 -34.01 -44.36 16.48
CA PHE A 878 -32.58 -44.55 16.72
C PHE A 878 -31.78 -43.55 15.89
N VAL A 879 -30.52 -43.29 16.27
CA VAL A 879 -29.68 -42.31 15.56
C VAL A 879 -28.80 -42.98 14.52
N SER A 880 -28.63 -42.35 13.36
CA SER A 880 -27.60 -42.74 12.37
C SER A 880 -26.18 -42.28 12.75
N GLY A 881 -26.14 -41.34 13.70
CA GLY A 881 -25.11 -40.34 14.04
C GLY A 881 -23.62 -40.70 14.12
N PRO A 882 -22.77 -39.69 14.41
CA PRO A 882 -21.36 -39.63 14.02
C PRO A 882 -20.56 -40.90 14.33
N VAL A 883 -19.84 -41.41 13.33
CA VAL A 883 -19.13 -42.68 13.45
C VAL A 883 -17.62 -42.47 13.44
N PRO A 884 -16.88 -42.83 14.50
CA PRO A 884 -15.43 -42.60 14.54
C PRO A 884 -14.64 -43.52 13.61
N THR A 885 -15.22 -44.62 13.13
CA THR A 885 -14.53 -45.61 12.30
C THR A 885 -14.56 -45.23 10.82
N VAL A 886 -13.51 -45.64 10.11
CA VAL A 886 -13.35 -45.47 8.66
C VAL A 886 -13.04 -46.83 8.02
N PRO A 887 -13.75 -47.26 6.96
CA PRO A 887 -14.89 -46.58 6.33
C PRO A 887 -16.12 -46.52 7.25
N THR A 888 -17.09 -45.67 6.91
CA THR A 888 -18.36 -45.57 7.63
C THR A 888 -19.07 -46.92 7.61
N PRO A 889 -19.27 -47.58 8.78
CA PRO A 889 -19.89 -48.89 8.83
C PRO A 889 -21.39 -48.74 8.55
N LYS A 890 -21.99 -49.72 7.89
CA LYS A 890 -23.45 -49.78 7.73
C LYS A 890 -24.16 -49.96 9.08
N GLN A 891 -25.42 -49.54 9.21
CA GLN A 891 -26.29 -49.99 10.31
C GLN A 891 -27.04 -51.24 9.86
N GLN A 892 -27.02 -52.29 10.68
CA GLN A 892 -27.77 -53.50 10.38
C GLN A 892 -29.05 -53.54 11.20
N ILE A 893 -30.19 -53.73 10.53
CA ILE A 893 -31.50 -53.89 11.15
C ILE A 893 -32.07 -55.24 10.73
N ASN A 894 -32.16 -56.14 11.69
CA ASN A 894 -32.76 -57.45 11.48
C ASN A 894 -34.20 -57.41 11.97
N ILE A 895 -35.13 -57.78 11.09
CA ILE A 895 -36.57 -57.75 11.35
C ILE A 895 -37.08 -59.19 11.27
N THR A 896 -37.77 -59.66 12.29
CA THR A 896 -38.35 -61.02 12.29
C THR A 896 -39.85 -60.95 12.49
N ASN A 897 -40.61 -61.52 11.55
CA ASN A 897 -42.05 -61.76 11.72
C ASN A 897 -42.28 -63.14 12.29
N SER A 898 -42.92 -63.22 13.45
CA SER A 898 -43.33 -64.47 14.08
C SER A 898 -44.82 -64.67 13.89
N TYR A 899 -45.21 -65.75 13.22
CA TYR A 899 -46.61 -66.08 12.96
C TYR A 899 -47.10 -67.12 13.97
N ALA A 900 -48.30 -66.87 14.51
CA ALA A 900 -49.03 -67.83 15.31
C ALA A 900 -49.67 -68.88 14.40
N ALA A 901 -49.54 -70.16 14.74
CA ALA A 901 -50.15 -71.26 14.03
C ALA A 901 -50.41 -72.40 15.01
N ILE A 902 -51.54 -73.08 14.84
CA ILE A 902 -51.87 -74.28 15.60
C ILE A 902 -52.27 -75.39 14.64
N SER A 903 -52.06 -76.63 15.03
CA SER A 903 -52.71 -77.79 14.42
C SER A 903 -53.63 -78.45 15.43
N VAL A 904 -54.72 -79.03 14.94
CA VAL A 904 -55.74 -79.66 15.78
C VAL A 904 -55.94 -81.09 15.27
N ASP A 905 -55.99 -82.01 16.22
CA ASP A 905 -56.41 -83.39 16.04
C ASP A 905 -57.58 -83.66 16.98
N LYS A 906 -58.78 -83.73 16.41
CA LYS A 906 -59.97 -84.23 17.09
C LYS A 906 -59.99 -85.73 16.88
N HIS A 907 -59.94 -86.50 17.95
CA HIS A 907 -59.93 -87.95 17.90
C HIS A 907 -61.04 -88.55 18.74
N ILE A 908 -61.65 -89.63 18.25
CA ILE A 908 -62.55 -90.48 19.04
C ILE A 908 -61.89 -91.84 19.22
N ASP A 909 -61.68 -92.26 20.47
CA ASP A 909 -60.97 -93.51 20.77
C ASP A 909 -61.76 -94.74 20.24
N GLY A 910 -61.11 -95.59 19.43
CA GLY A 910 -61.70 -96.86 18.93
C GLY A 910 -61.00 -97.44 17.69
N LEU A 911 -61.64 -98.39 17.00
CA LEU A 911 -61.05 -99.06 15.83
C LEU A 911 -61.28 -98.22 14.56
N LEU A 912 -60.21 -97.74 13.93
CA LEU A 912 -60.31 -96.94 12.70
C LEU A 912 -60.83 -97.76 11.51
N ASP A 913 -61.68 -97.16 10.67
CA ASP A 913 -62.32 -97.80 9.51
C ASP A 913 -61.38 -98.03 8.30
N GLY A 914 -60.11 -97.63 8.41
CA GLY A 914 -59.09 -97.76 7.37
C GLY A 914 -59.10 -96.65 6.31
N ILE A 915 -60.02 -95.67 6.41
CA ILE A 915 -60.16 -94.53 5.48
C ILE A 915 -60.40 -93.20 6.23
N GLY A 916 -59.75 -93.02 7.38
CA GLY A 916 -59.33 -91.72 7.94
C GLY A 916 -60.41 -90.65 8.12
N SER A 917 -61.12 -90.72 9.26
CA SER A 917 -61.79 -89.63 10.00
C SER A 917 -63.01 -90.15 10.78
N THR A 918 -63.33 -91.45 10.72
CA THR A 918 -64.45 -92.05 11.47
C THR A 918 -63.97 -93.24 12.30
N THR A 919 -64.32 -93.24 13.59
CA THR A 919 -64.02 -94.34 14.53
C THR A 919 -65.16 -95.35 14.59
N LEU A 920 -64.85 -96.64 14.47
CA LEU A 920 -65.82 -97.72 14.68
C LEU A 920 -65.95 -98.02 16.18
N VAL A 921 -67.16 -97.79 16.71
CA VAL A 921 -67.51 -98.11 18.10
C VAL A 921 -68.06 -99.55 18.16
N PRO A 922 -67.45 -100.45 18.95
CA PRO A 922 -67.91 -101.84 19.11
C PRO A 922 -69.37 -101.95 19.58
N ALA A 923 -70.08 -102.97 19.10
CA ALA A 923 -71.44 -103.27 19.56
C ALA A 923 -71.45 -103.61 21.06
N GLY A 924 -72.26 -102.87 21.84
CA GLY A 924 -72.38 -103.02 23.30
C GLY A 924 -71.69 -101.94 24.13
N ASN A 925 -70.84 -101.09 23.54
CA ASN A 925 -70.28 -99.94 24.25
C ASN A 925 -71.35 -98.86 24.44
N THR A 926 -71.50 -98.39 25.68
CA THR A 926 -72.40 -97.30 26.08
C THR A 926 -71.70 -95.95 26.18
N GLU A 927 -70.39 -95.91 25.96
CA GLU A 927 -69.55 -94.74 26.14
C GLU A 927 -68.58 -94.60 24.96
N MET A 928 -68.24 -93.35 24.62
CA MET A 928 -67.13 -93.02 23.72
C MET A 928 -66.34 -91.83 24.27
N THR A 929 -65.03 -91.84 24.10
CA THR A 929 -64.15 -90.75 24.53
C THR A 929 -63.79 -89.88 23.35
N ILE A 930 -64.05 -88.59 23.47
CA ILE A 930 -63.63 -87.56 22.51
C ILE A 930 -62.39 -86.88 23.10
N ARG A 931 -61.33 -86.80 22.32
CA ARG A 931 -60.07 -86.12 22.66
C ARG A 931 -59.81 -85.02 21.64
N TYR A 932 -59.47 -83.83 22.12
CA TYR A 932 -58.90 -82.75 21.32
C TYR A 932 -57.42 -82.64 21.69
N THR A 933 -56.55 -82.76 20.71
CA THR A 933 -55.13 -82.47 20.82
C THR A 933 -54.83 -81.23 19.98
N VAL A 934 -54.24 -80.22 20.60
CA VAL A 934 -53.86 -78.97 19.95
C VAL A 934 -52.36 -78.82 20.09
N GLU A 935 -51.67 -78.64 18.98
CA GLU A 935 -50.23 -78.39 18.97
C GLU A 935 -49.98 -76.97 18.47
N ASN A 936 -49.17 -76.20 19.19
CA ASN A 936 -48.68 -74.92 18.72
C ASN A 936 -47.55 -75.17 17.72
N THR A 937 -47.87 -75.03 16.44
CA THR A 937 -46.93 -75.22 15.33
C THR A 937 -46.31 -73.89 14.86
N GLY A 938 -46.71 -72.78 15.47
CA GLY A 938 -46.23 -71.43 15.17
C GLY A 938 -45.00 -71.04 15.99
N ALA A 939 -44.50 -69.84 15.75
CA ALA A 939 -43.36 -69.27 16.47
C ALA A 939 -43.78 -68.36 17.65
N VAL A 940 -45.08 -68.22 17.89
CA VAL A 940 -45.66 -67.37 18.94
C VAL A 940 -46.22 -68.26 20.03
N ASP A 941 -45.87 -67.99 21.28
CA ASP A 941 -46.44 -68.68 22.43
C ASP A 941 -47.89 -68.21 22.66
N LEU A 942 -48.85 -69.14 22.51
CA LEU A 942 -50.28 -68.90 22.70
C LEU A 942 -50.72 -69.33 24.10
N ASP A 943 -51.68 -68.65 24.73
CA ASP A 943 -52.06 -68.89 26.13
C ASP A 943 -53.51 -69.36 26.33
N THR A 944 -54.44 -68.85 25.54
CA THR A 944 -55.88 -69.03 25.73
C THR A 944 -56.43 -69.85 24.58
N ILE A 945 -56.93 -71.06 24.86
CA ILE A 945 -57.44 -71.97 23.83
C ILE A 945 -58.94 -72.17 24.02
N THR A 946 -59.71 -71.85 22.99
CA THR A 946 -61.17 -71.99 22.97
C THR A 946 -61.58 -72.98 21.90
N ILE A 947 -62.46 -73.92 22.26
CA ILE A 947 -62.98 -74.95 21.35
C ILE A 947 -64.39 -74.55 20.93
N TYR A 948 -64.64 -74.53 19.63
CA TYR A 948 -65.96 -74.40 19.02
C TYR A 948 -66.28 -75.69 18.28
N ASP A 949 -67.21 -76.49 18.81
CA ASP A 949 -67.61 -77.75 18.20
C ASP A 949 -69.13 -77.93 18.30
N SER A 950 -69.83 -77.39 17.31
CA SER A 950 -71.29 -77.44 17.21
C SER A 950 -71.81 -78.88 16.99
N SER A 951 -70.96 -79.79 16.51
CA SER A 951 -71.34 -81.19 16.31
C SER A 951 -71.67 -81.92 17.63
N LEU A 952 -71.24 -81.38 18.78
CA LEU A 952 -71.61 -81.87 20.11
C LEU A 952 -73.07 -81.52 20.48
N ILE A 953 -73.73 -80.63 19.73
CA ILE A 953 -75.14 -80.25 19.88
C ILE A 953 -75.99 -81.23 19.05
N ASN A 954 -76.17 -82.45 19.58
CA ASN A 954 -76.94 -83.49 18.91
C ASN A 954 -77.82 -84.28 19.88
N ASP A 955 -78.64 -85.18 19.34
CA ASP A 955 -79.49 -86.09 20.11
C ASP A 955 -78.95 -87.52 20.17
N GLN A 956 -77.74 -87.79 19.67
CA GLN A 956 -77.16 -89.13 19.53
C GLN A 956 -76.43 -89.59 20.80
N PHE A 957 -75.89 -88.66 21.58
CA PHE A 957 -75.21 -88.93 22.85
C PHE A 957 -75.45 -87.81 23.88
N ALA A 958 -75.13 -88.08 25.14
CA ALA A 958 -75.21 -87.12 26.23
C ALA A 958 -73.81 -86.74 26.72
N LEU A 959 -73.58 -85.43 26.87
CA LEU A 959 -72.34 -84.89 27.42
C LEU A 959 -72.24 -85.17 28.94
N PRO A 960 -71.02 -85.37 29.48
CA PRO A 960 -70.81 -85.60 30.91
C PRO A 960 -71.09 -84.34 31.74
N THR A 961 -71.40 -84.53 33.02
CA THR A 961 -71.66 -83.41 33.95
C THR A 961 -70.44 -82.50 34.06
N GLY A 962 -70.59 -81.22 33.73
CA GLY A 962 -69.52 -80.22 33.75
C GLY A 962 -69.08 -79.77 32.36
N ILE A 963 -69.40 -80.52 31.30
CA ILE A 963 -69.21 -80.10 29.90
C ILE A 963 -70.51 -79.49 29.37
N THR A 964 -70.45 -78.29 28.82
CA THR A 964 -71.60 -77.60 28.20
C THR A 964 -71.20 -76.97 26.88
N VAL A 965 -72.10 -76.95 25.91
CA VAL A 965 -71.86 -76.33 24.59
C VAL A 965 -72.87 -75.22 24.37
N ASP A 966 -72.40 -74.04 23.97
CA ASP A 966 -73.27 -72.92 23.64
C ASP A 966 -74.07 -73.22 22.37
N SER A 967 -75.41 -73.17 22.45
CA SER A 967 -76.29 -73.56 21.35
C SER A 967 -76.26 -72.62 20.13
N THR A 968 -75.60 -71.46 20.25
CA THR A 968 -75.53 -70.43 19.19
C THR A 968 -74.13 -70.38 18.57
N THR A 969 -73.08 -70.44 19.38
CA THR A 969 -71.69 -70.31 18.91
C THR A 969 -70.97 -71.64 18.74
N GLY A 970 -71.47 -72.72 19.34
CA GLY A 970 -70.77 -74.01 19.40
C GLY A 970 -69.62 -74.04 20.42
N GLU A 971 -69.43 -72.99 21.24
CA GLU A 971 -68.35 -72.90 22.23
C GLU A 971 -68.48 -73.99 23.31
N VAL A 972 -67.43 -74.79 23.50
CA VAL A 972 -67.37 -75.86 24.50
C VAL A 972 -66.74 -75.34 25.80
N LYS A 973 -67.48 -75.43 26.91
CA LYS A 973 -67.04 -75.06 28.26
C LYS A 973 -66.90 -76.29 29.15
N GLY A 974 -65.95 -76.24 30.09
CA GLY A 974 -65.62 -77.33 31.01
C GLY A 974 -64.50 -78.27 30.54
N CYS A 975 -64.00 -78.06 29.33
CA CYS A 975 -62.87 -78.78 28.72
C CYS A 975 -61.70 -77.80 28.58
N THR A 976 -60.82 -77.76 29.57
CA THR A 976 -59.71 -76.79 29.61
C THR A 976 -58.49 -77.34 28.85
N LEU A 977 -58.04 -76.60 27.85
CA LEU A 977 -56.80 -76.84 27.13
C LEU A 977 -55.74 -75.84 27.62
N THR A 978 -54.55 -76.34 27.97
CA THR A 978 -53.39 -75.52 28.33
C THR A 978 -52.16 -76.14 27.69
N PHE A 979 -51.38 -75.36 26.95
CA PHE A 979 -50.17 -75.86 26.34
C PHE A 979 -49.14 -76.26 27.41
N ASN A 980 -48.55 -77.43 27.24
CA ASN A 980 -47.42 -77.89 28.05
C ASN A 980 -46.09 -77.31 27.54
N GLU A 981 -44.96 -77.69 28.15
CA GLU A 981 -43.62 -77.26 27.73
C GLU A 981 -43.24 -77.68 26.29
N GLU A 982 -43.95 -78.66 25.72
CA GLU A 982 -43.77 -79.15 24.35
C GLU A 982 -44.73 -78.46 23.36
N GLY A 983 -45.52 -77.48 23.81
CA GLY A 983 -46.48 -76.77 22.97
C GLY A 983 -47.73 -77.59 22.64
N VAL A 984 -48.05 -78.63 23.41
CA VAL A 984 -49.22 -79.51 23.20
C VAL A 984 -50.24 -79.34 24.32
N ALA A 985 -51.51 -79.16 23.96
CA ALA A 985 -52.64 -79.11 24.87
C ALA A 985 -53.63 -80.23 24.53
N THR A 986 -54.04 -81.00 25.54
CA THR A 986 -54.99 -82.10 25.34
C THR A 986 -56.17 -81.97 26.29
N CYS A 987 -57.38 -82.16 25.78
CA CYS A 987 -58.59 -82.30 26.58
C CYS A 987 -59.36 -83.51 26.12
N GLU A 988 -59.77 -84.36 27.06
CA GLU A 988 -60.59 -85.53 26.78
C GLU A 988 -61.78 -85.62 27.73
N PHE A 989 -62.91 -86.08 27.21
CA PHE A 989 -64.08 -86.38 28.00
C PHE A 989 -64.88 -87.52 27.37
N THR A 990 -65.60 -88.25 28.23
CA THR A 990 -66.37 -89.42 27.82
C THR A 990 -67.84 -89.08 27.77
N VAL A 991 -68.47 -89.32 26.62
CA VAL A 991 -69.90 -89.10 26.40
C VAL A 991 -70.66 -90.42 26.49
N THR A 992 -71.92 -90.36 26.92
CA THR A 992 -72.78 -91.54 27.03
C THR A 992 -73.62 -91.69 25.77
N LEU A 993 -73.45 -92.80 25.05
CA LEU A 993 -74.20 -93.12 23.83
C LEU A 993 -75.65 -93.53 24.18
N LYS A 994 -76.62 -93.04 23.41
CA LYS A 994 -78.00 -93.53 23.54
C LYS A 994 -78.14 -94.95 22.95
N GLU A 995 -79.19 -95.67 23.35
CA GLU A 995 -79.43 -97.05 22.91
C GLU A 995 -79.53 -97.17 21.38
N ASP A 996 -80.04 -96.13 20.71
CA ASP A 996 -80.27 -96.04 19.27
C ASP A 996 -79.13 -95.37 18.47
N PHE A 997 -78.00 -95.03 19.10
CA PHE A 997 -76.83 -94.47 18.40
C PHE A 997 -76.40 -95.37 17.23
N SER A 998 -76.44 -94.83 16.01
CA SER A 998 -76.04 -95.55 14.77
C SER A 998 -74.82 -94.93 14.11
N HIS A 999 -74.80 -93.61 13.94
CA HIS A 999 -73.75 -92.91 13.21
C HIS A 999 -73.66 -91.44 13.66
N TYR A 1000 -72.43 -90.93 13.63
CA TYR A 1000 -72.01 -89.55 13.84
C TYR A 1000 -70.98 -89.27 12.74
N GLU A 1001 -71.37 -88.56 11.68
CA GLU A 1001 -70.52 -88.43 10.49
C GLU A 1001 -69.38 -87.43 10.72
N ALA A 1002 -68.20 -87.70 10.17
CA ALA A 1002 -67.07 -86.78 10.22
C ALA A 1002 -67.23 -85.55 9.30
N ASN A 1003 -68.26 -85.50 8.45
CA ASN A 1003 -68.43 -84.49 7.39
C ASN A 1003 -69.56 -83.48 7.69
N GLU A 1004 -70.30 -83.64 8.79
CA GLU A 1004 -71.48 -82.82 9.08
C GLU A 1004 -71.10 -81.44 9.64
N GLU A 1005 -70.16 -81.36 10.60
CA GLU A 1005 -69.67 -80.09 11.17
C GLU A 1005 -68.22 -80.24 11.70
N GLU A 1006 -67.35 -79.24 11.45
CA GLU A 1006 -65.93 -79.26 11.86
C GLU A 1006 -65.73 -78.63 13.25
N ALA A 1007 -64.82 -79.20 14.05
CA ALA A 1007 -64.38 -78.56 15.28
C ALA A 1007 -63.38 -77.45 14.93
N THR A 1008 -63.67 -76.23 15.37
CA THR A 1008 -62.79 -75.08 15.20
C THR A 1008 -62.16 -74.76 16.55
N ILE A 1009 -60.83 -74.76 16.61
CA ILE A 1009 -60.11 -74.31 17.79
C ILE A 1009 -59.48 -72.96 17.48
N VAL A 1010 -59.66 -72.04 18.42
CA VAL A 1010 -59.09 -70.70 18.37
C VAL A 1010 -58.16 -70.56 19.57
N ALA A 1011 -56.87 -70.40 19.30
CA ALA A 1011 -55.86 -70.12 20.32
C ALA A 1011 -55.43 -68.65 20.21
N THR A 1012 -55.49 -67.91 21.31
CA THR A 1012 -55.11 -66.51 21.38
C THR A 1012 -54.00 -66.27 22.39
N ALA A 1013 -53.29 -65.16 22.24
CA ALA A 1013 -52.45 -64.57 23.28
C ALA A 1013 -52.49 -63.04 23.17
N THR A 1014 -52.37 -62.35 24.30
CA THR A 1014 -52.21 -60.89 24.31
C THR A 1014 -50.74 -60.53 24.50
N ILE A 1015 -50.08 -60.08 23.43
CA ILE A 1015 -48.66 -59.68 23.43
C ILE A 1015 -48.59 -58.22 22.98
N ASP A 1016 -47.87 -57.39 23.74
CA ASP A 1016 -47.72 -55.94 23.47
C ASP A 1016 -49.06 -55.20 23.28
N GLY A 1017 -50.09 -55.62 24.03
CA GLY A 1017 -51.44 -55.03 23.98
C GLY A 1017 -52.27 -55.43 22.76
N ARG A 1018 -51.78 -56.36 21.94
CA ARG A 1018 -52.45 -56.90 20.76
C ARG A 1018 -52.85 -58.36 20.98
N GLU A 1019 -54.07 -58.69 20.59
CA GLU A 1019 -54.53 -60.09 20.53
C GLU A 1019 -54.00 -60.74 19.24
N VAL A 1020 -53.15 -61.76 19.39
CA VAL A 1020 -52.68 -62.62 18.30
C VAL A 1020 -53.49 -63.90 18.34
N THR A 1021 -54.05 -64.30 17.20
CA THR A 1021 -54.99 -65.42 17.13
C THR A 1021 -54.56 -66.41 16.06
N ALA A 1022 -54.54 -67.69 16.41
CA ALA A 1022 -54.40 -68.80 15.49
C ALA A 1022 -55.68 -69.66 15.52
N THR A 1023 -56.14 -70.06 14.33
CA THR A 1023 -57.34 -70.88 14.18
C THR A 1023 -56.99 -72.11 13.37
N ALA A 1024 -57.43 -73.27 13.83
CA ALA A 1024 -57.36 -74.51 13.05
C ALA A 1024 -58.67 -75.28 13.20
N THR A 1025 -59.00 -76.04 12.16
CA THR A 1025 -60.17 -76.90 12.17
C THR A 1025 -59.77 -78.35 11.95
N ASP A 1026 -60.52 -79.25 12.56
CA ASP A 1026 -60.40 -80.68 12.30
C ASP A 1026 -61.76 -81.38 12.46
N LYS A 1027 -61.88 -82.58 11.91
CA LYS A 1027 -63.14 -83.33 11.89
C LYS A 1027 -62.93 -84.81 12.10
N HIS A 1028 -63.73 -85.37 13.02
CA HIS A 1028 -63.68 -86.78 13.32
C HIS A 1028 -65.03 -87.28 13.83
N GLY A 1029 -65.55 -88.31 13.17
CA GLY A 1029 -66.84 -88.94 13.41
C GLY A 1029 -66.74 -90.30 14.10
N ALA A 1030 -67.88 -90.92 14.35
CA ALA A 1030 -67.99 -92.25 14.92
C ALA A 1030 -69.16 -93.03 14.32
N MET A 1031 -69.01 -94.34 14.13
CA MET A 1031 -70.09 -95.21 13.64
C MET A 1031 -70.17 -96.45 14.51
N ARG A 1032 -71.38 -96.86 14.91
CA ARG A 1032 -71.57 -98.14 15.59
C ARG A 1032 -71.59 -99.24 14.54
N LEU A 1033 -70.72 -100.23 14.71
CA LEU A 1033 -70.77 -101.44 13.88
C LEU A 1033 -72.15 -102.09 14.06
N PRO A 1034 -72.93 -102.31 12.99
CA PRO A 1034 -74.05 -103.24 13.05
C PRO A 1034 -73.50 -104.57 13.54
N ASP A 1035 -74.29 -105.32 14.33
CA ASP A 1035 -73.94 -106.64 14.86
C ASP A 1035 -73.80 -107.68 13.72
N LEU A 1036 -72.80 -107.48 12.85
CA LEU A 1036 -72.58 -108.19 11.59
C LEU A 1036 -72.17 -109.65 11.87
N VAL A 1037 -71.69 -109.91 13.08
CA VAL A 1037 -71.32 -111.25 13.56
C VAL A 1037 -72.57 -112.08 13.91
N ALA A 1038 -73.72 -111.46 14.18
CA ALA A 1038 -74.99 -112.16 14.41
C ALA A 1038 -75.78 -112.47 13.12
N MET A 1039 -75.37 -111.96 11.95
CA MET A 1039 -76.12 -112.07 10.68
C MET A 1039 -75.42 -112.79 9.52
N LEU A 1040 -74.24 -113.40 9.74
CA LEU A 1040 -73.57 -114.20 8.70
C LEU A 1040 -73.70 -115.71 8.96
N PRO A 1041 -74.36 -116.48 8.06
CA PRO A 1041 -74.36 -117.94 8.11
C PRO A 1041 -72.92 -118.49 7.96
N ASN A 1042 -72.58 -119.47 8.80
CA ASN A 1042 -71.27 -120.15 8.95
C ASN A 1042 -70.66 -120.80 7.68
N THR A 1043 -71.20 -120.55 6.49
CA THR A 1043 -70.71 -121.04 5.20
C THR A 1043 -70.22 -119.94 4.26
N GLY A 1044 -70.26 -118.66 4.67
CA GLY A 1044 -69.79 -117.51 3.86
C GLY A 1044 -68.38 -116.97 4.18
N ALA A 1045 -67.82 -117.27 5.35
CA ALA A 1045 -66.55 -116.69 5.80
C ALA A 1045 -65.31 -117.27 5.10
N THR A 1046 -65.36 -118.52 4.65
CA THR A 1046 -64.22 -119.18 3.99
C THR A 1046 -64.04 -118.76 2.53
N THR A 1047 -65.08 -118.26 1.87
CA THR A 1047 -65.02 -117.87 0.45
C THR A 1047 -64.54 -116.43 0.25
N LEU A 1048 -64.76 -115.54 1.24
CA LEU A 1048 -64.33 -114.14 1.20
C LEU A 1048 -62.80 -113.99 1.39
N VAL A 1049 -62.20 -114.83 2.23
CA VAL A 1049 -60.73 -114.82 2.47
C VAL A 1049 -59.94 -115.20 1.21
N TRP A 1050 -60.47 -116.10 0.38
CA TRP A 1050 -59.83 -116.47 -0.89
C TRP A 1050 -59.96 -115.36 -1.96
N VAL A 1051 -61.07 -114.64 -2.00
CA VAL A 1051 -61.27 -113.54 -2.96
C VAL A 1051 -60.41 -112.31 -2.62
N LEU A 1052 -60.29 -111.97 -1.33
CA LEU A 1052 -59.42 -110.88 -0.87
C LEU A 1052 -57.93 -111.25 -0.94
N GLY A 1053 -57.57 -112.52 -0.65
CA GLY A 1053 -56.20 -113.02 -0.79
C GLY A 1053 -55.69 -113.04 -2.24
N LEU A 1054 -56.55 -113.39 -3.20
CA LEU A 1054 -56.21 -113.34 -4.62
C LEU A 1054 -56.19 -111.89 -5.17
N GLY A 1055 -57.08 -111.01 -4.69
CA GLY A 1055 -57.10 -109.59 -5.05
C GLY A 1055 -55.83 -108.84 -4.59
N GLY A 1056 -55.35 -109.12 -3.37
CA GLY A 1056 -54.13 -108.53 -2.83
C GLY A 1056 -52.86 -108.94 -3.59
N LEU A 1057 -52.79 -110.17 -4.09
CA LEU A 1057 -51.67 -110.64 -4.91
C LEU A 1057 -51.62 -109.96 -6.30
N VAL A 1058 -52.79 -109.67 -6.88
CA VAL A 1058 -52.86 -108.95 -8.18
C VAL A 1058 -52.50 -107.47 -8.01
N ALA A 1059 -52.91 -106.83 -6.91
CA ALA A 1059 -52.56 -105.44 -6.60
C ALA A 1059 -51.06 -105.26 -6.29
N LEU A 1060 -50.44 -106.19 -5.56
CA LEU A 1060 -48.99 -106.19 -5.30
C LEU A 1060 -48.16 -106.40 -6.57
N ALA A 1061 -48.64 -107.24 -7.50
CA ALA A 1061 -48.00 -107.41 -8.82
C ALA A 1061 -48.10 -106.15 -9.70
N ALA A 1062 -49.23 -105.44 -9.64
CA ALA A 1062 -49.42 -104.16 -10.34
C ALA A 1062 -48.53 -103.04 -9.76
N LEU A 1063 -48.40 -102.95 -8.43
CA LEU A 1063 -47.53 -101.99 -7.75
C LEU A 1063 -46.04 -102.25 -8.03
N ALA A 1064 -45.63 -103.52 -8.08
CA ALA A 1064 -44.25 -103.90 -8.43
C ALA A 1064 -43.88 -103.54 -9.89
N ASN A 1065 -44.84 -103.66 -10.83
CA ASN A 1065 -44.63 -103.22 -12.22
C ASN A 1065 -44.65 -101.69 -12.37
N TYR A 1066 -45.47 -100.97 -11.60
CA TYR A 1066 -45.51 -99.50 -11.58
C TYR A 1066 -44.18 -98.90 -11.06
N ILE A 1067 -43.61 -99.47 -9.99
CA ILE A 1067 -42.31 -99.02 -9.45
C ILE A 1067 -41.15 -99.32 -10.42
N ARG A 1068 -41.23 -100.40 -11.21
CA ARG A 1068 -40.21 -100.76 -12.21
C ARG A 1068 -40.23 -99.87 -13.46
N SER A 1069 -41.38 -99.27 -13.76
CA SER A 1069 -41.59 -98.37 -14.92
C SER A 1069 -41.02 -96.96 -14.73
N ARG A 1070 -40.65 -96.55 -13.50
CA ARG A 1070 -40.17 -95.18 -13.20
C ARG A 1070 -38.65 -95.05 -13.10
N ARG A 1071 -37.90 -96.13 -13.36
CA ARG A 1071 -36.44 -96.19 -13.20
C ARG A 1071 -35.65 -96.39 -14.50
N ASN A 1072 -36.28 -96.13 -15.66
CA ASN A 1072 -35.65 -95.89 -16.95
C ASN A 1072 -36.30 -94.68 -17.61
#